data_AF-A0A6I9VVA5-F1
#
_entry.id   AF-A0A6I9VVA5-F1
#
_cell.length_a   1.000
_cell.length_b   1.000
_cell.length_c   1.000
_cell.angle_alpha   90.00
_cell.angle_beta   90.00
_cell.angle_gamma   90.00
#
_symmetry.space_group_name_H-M   'P 1'
#
loop_
_entity.id
_entity.type
_entity.pdbx_description
1 polymer ?
#
loop_
_entity_poly.entity_id
_entity_poly.type
_entity_poly.pdbx_seq_one_letter_code
_entity_poly.pdbx_strand_id
1 'polypeptide(L)'
;MDLSTKFGKLSMVNGNRSPLKMPNKGAREKMHVIKRNGHKEDVHFDKITSRIAKQCYNLDMNYVDPSAVAAQVIRGLYSGVTTVILDNLAAETAATMATNHPDYAILAARIAVSNLHKETKKSFSEVMHDLYYAKNSITNQHTPIISEYYYNIIKNNAEQLDSAIIYDRDFSYNYIGFKTLERSYLLKINGKIVERPQHMLMRVAVGIHENDIDKAIETYNFLSGRYFTHASPTLFNACTNNQQMSSCFLLTLEDDSIKGIYGMLKRCSLISKYAGGIGFNIHCIRAKNAEYTNTTNGLVSVLKLYNEIAIYVDQGGNKRPGAFAVYLEPWHADILDFLELKRNIGDGNMRARDLFYGLWIPDLFMERVYNDEMWSLMCPSESPGLADVWGDEFKELYTRYEKEGRFRKQVEARTVWLAILRSQVETGTPYMLYKDHCNRKSNHQHLGTIKCSNLCTEIVEYSSPEEVAVCNLASIAVNMFVNADTKTFDFDKLKTVAKIVTRNLDKVIDVNFYPIKETKISNQRHRPIGIGIQGLADAFLLMRYPFESKEAKELNIKIFETLYYGALEASCELAAEKGTYKTYEGSPVSKGILQYDMWNVKPTALWNWNELKAKIAKHGVRNSLLIAPMPTASTAQILGNNESIEPYTSNIYIRRVLSGEFVIINPHLLRDLTARGLWDKDMHNEILGNFGSVQNIDRIPDDLKVLYKTVWEIPQKVIIEMAADRGAFIDQSQSLNIHIGVPTTEKLSSMHFFGWKSGLKTGMYYLRTKPAANPIQFTVDKSKLQNRDSVSNPSSVSTPTDSPIQSPTKDVVNDDEKRNQLTQQASKNLETMLACSRKNGEACTACSS
;
A
#
# COMPACT_ATOMS: atom_id res chain seq x y z
N MET A 1 -41.63 30.45 -18.99
CA MET A 1 -40.98 30.47 -20.31
C MET A 1 -39.96 29.36 -20.44
N ASP A 2 -40.24 28.26 -21.15
CA ASP A 2 -41.50 27.50 -21.18
C ASP A 2 -41.29 26.08 -21.73
N LEU A 3 -42.15 25.13 -21.36
CA LEU A 3 -42.03 23.71 -21.71
C LEU A 3 -43.09 23.25 -22.73
N SER A 4 -42.89 23.64 -24.00
CA SER A 4 -43.52 23.01 -25.18
C SER A 4 -42.83 23.53 -26.46
N THR A 5 -42.94 22.97 -27.67
CA THR A 5 -43.72 21.86 -28.25
C THR A 5 -42.91 21.21 -29.40
N LYS A 6 -43.14 19.92 -29.70
CA LYS A 6 -43.44 19.40 -31.06
C LYS A 6 -43.49 17.86 -31.09
N PHE A 7 -44.70 17.30 -31.13
CA PHE A 7 -44.93 15.96 -31.66
C PHE A 7 -45.13 16.04 -33.17
N GLY A 8 -44.46 15.17 -33.94
CA GLY A 8 -44.69 14.97 -35.37
C GLY A 8 -45.07 13.52 -35.64
N LYS A 9 -46.25 13.29 -36.23
CA LYS A 9 -46.70 11.93 -36.60
C LYS A 9 -45.95 11.45 -37.84
N LEU A 10 -45.61 10.16 -37.87
CA LEU A 10 -45.31 9.44 -39.11
C LEU A 10 -46.22 8.21 -39.22
N SER A 11 -46.81 8.03 -40.39
CA SER A 11 -47.89 7.07 -40.65
C SER A 11 -47.38 5.71 -41.12
N MET A 12 -48.23 4.68 -40.99
CA MET A 12 -47.97 3.35 -41.54
C MET A 12 -47.77 3.40 -43.06
N VAL A 13 -46.84 2.59 -43.57
CA VAL A 13 -46.77 2.19 -44.98
C VAL A 13 -46.68 0.68 -45.03
N ASN A 14 -47.69 0.02 -45.60
CA ASN A 14 -47.67 -1.42 -45.83
C ASN A 14 -46.80 -1.74 -47.05
N GLY A 15 -45.80 -2.61 -46.87
CA GLY A 15 -44.95 -3.13 -47.94
C GLY A 15 -44.94 -4.66 -47.93
N ASN A 16 -45.12 -5.28 -49.10
CA ASN A 16 -45.30 -6.72 -49.24
C ASN A 16 -44.11 -7.53 -48.69
N ARG A 17 -44.39 -8.49 -47.81
CA ARG A 17 -43.46 -9.58 -47.48
C ARG A 17 -43.48 -10.61 -48.61
N SER A 18 -42.44 -10.64 -49.43
CA SER A 18 -42.10 -11.83 -50.22
C SER A 18 -41.63 -12.97 -49.29
N PRO A 19 -41.87 -14.25 -49.62
CA PRO A 19 -41.53 -15.36 -48.75
C PRO A 19 -40.00 -15.53 -48.66
N LEU A 20 -39.47 -15.41 -47.43
CA LEU A 20 -38.08 -15.75 -47.13
C LEU A 20 -37.83 -17.22 -47.48
N LYS A 21 -36.87 -17.47 -48.39
CA LYS A 21 -36.36 -18.82 -48.65
C LYS A 21 -35.84 -19.42 -47.33
N MET A 22 -36.23 -20.66 -47.04
CA MET A 22 -35.65 -21.39 -45.91
C MET A 22 -34.13 -21.53 -46.07
N PRO A 23 -33.33 -21.38 -45.00
CA PRO A 23 -31.88 -21.57 -45.08
C PRO A 23 -31.55 -23.05 -45.33
N ASN A 24 -30.57 -23.31 -46.20
CA ASN A 24 -30.08 -24.66 -46.48
C ASN A 24 -29.49 -25.30 -45.21
N LYS A 25 -29.99 -26.48 -44.83
CA LYS A 25 -29.22 -27.41 -43.99
C LYS A 25 -28.08 -27.98 -44.85
N GLY A 26 -26.81 -27.63 -44.58
CA GLY A 26 -25.73 -28.13 -45.44
C GLY A 26 -24.27 -27.87 -45.04
N ALA A 27 -23.98 -27.05 -44.04
CA ALA A 27 -22.60 -26.87 -43.56
C ALA A 27 -22.54 -26.63 -42.06
N ARG A 28 -21.67 -27.34 -41.35
CA ARG A 28 -21.12 -26.85 -40.07
C ARG A 28 -20.08 -25.80 -40.43
N GLU A 29 -20.32 -24.53 -40.10
CA GLU A 29 -19.26 -23.53 -40.20
C GLU A 29 -18.07 -23.96 -39.34
N LYS A 30 -16.88 -24.01 -39.94
CA LYS A 30 -15.65 -24.30 -39.21
C LYS A 30 -15.32 -23.13 -38.29
N MET A 31 -15.15 -23.45 -37.01
CA MET A 31 -14.62 -22.51 -36.02
C MET A 31 -13.20 -22.13 -36.41
N HIS A 32 -12.97 -20.85 -36.68
CA HIS A 32 -11.68 -20.33 -37.13
C HIS A 32 -11.23 -19.14 -36.29
N VAL A 33 -9.93 -18.93 -36.21
CA VAL A 33 -9.28 -17.80 -35.53
C VAL A 33 -8.64 -16.85 -36.54
N ILE A 34 -8.53 -15.56 -36.16
CA ILE A 34 -7.81 -14.55 -36.93
C ILE A 34 -6.39 -14.39 -36.36
N LYS A 35 -5.39 -14.75 -37.15
CA LYS A 35 -3.97 -14.60 -36.82
C LYS A 35 -3.57 -13.11 -36.83
N ARG A 36 -2.47 -12.76 -36.14
CA ARG A 36 -1.95 -11.37 -36.06
C ARG A 36 -1.69 -10.73 -37.44
N ASN A 37 -1.44 -11.53 -38.47
CA ASN A 37 -1.30 -11.09 -39.87
C ASN A 37 -2.63 -11.12 -40.66
N GLY A 38 -3.78 -11.02 -39.99
CA GLY A 38 -5.12 -11.01 -40.59
C GLY A 38 -5.61 -12.34 -41.19
N HIS A 39 -4.75 -13.36 -41.30
CA HIS A 39 -5.10 -14.63 -41.93
C HIS A 39 -6.04 -15.46 -41.04
N LYS A 40 -7.04 -16.10 -41.66
CA LYS A 40 -7.90 -17.08 -40.99
C LYS A 40 -7.20 -18.45 -40.89
N GLU A 41 -7.40 -19.16 -39.79
CA GLU A 41 -6.95 -20.53 -39.59
C GLU A 41 -7.99 -21.32 -38.78
N ASP A 42 -8.23 -22.59 -39.14
CA ASP A 42 -9.12 -23.49 -38.40
C ASP A 42 -8.65 -23.67 -36.95
N VAL A 43 -9.57 -23.77 -36.00
CA VAL A 43 -9.25 -24.08 -34.60
C VAL A 43 -8.88 -25.55 -34.46
N HIS A 44 -7.63 -25.83 -34.08
CA HIS A 44 -7.15 -27.17 -33.72
C HIS A 44 -6.79 -27.22 -32.24
N PHE A 45 -7.34 -28.19 -31.52
CA PHE A 45 -7.01 -28.45 -30.11
C PHE A 45 -5.51 -28.63 -29.91
N ASP A 46 -4.88 -29.51 -30.69
CA ASP A 46 -3.46 -29.86 -30.54
C ASP A 46 -2.51 -28.66 -30.73
N LYS A 47 -2.88 -27.69 -31.58
CA LYS A 47 -2.11 -26.44 -31.75
C LYS A 47 -2.19 -25.54 -30.51
N ILE A 48 -3.34 -25.50 -29.85
CA ILE A 48 -3.55 -24.74 -28.60
C ILE A 48 -2.82 -25.46 -27.45
N THR A 49 -3.06 -26.75 -27.27
CA THR A 49 -2.43 -27.59 -26.23
C THR A 49 -0.90 -27.59 -26.37
N SER A 50 -0.35 -27.78 -27.57
CA SER A 50 1.10 -27.72 -27.82
C SER A 50 1.69 -26.34 -27.51
N ARG A 51 0.94 -25.25 -27.74
CA ARG A 51 1.39 -23.90 -27.39
C ARG A 51 1.43 -23.70 -25.87
N ILE A 52 0.43 -24.18 -25.14
CA ILE A 52 0.37 -24.08 -23.67
C ILE A 52 1.46 -24.95 -23.04
N ALA A 53 1.63 -26.19 -23.51
CA ALA A 53 2.67 -27.12 -23.06
C ALA A 53 4.09 -26.52 -23.19
N LYS A 54 4.38 -25.79 -24.28
CA LYS A 54 5.66 -25.06 -24.45
C LYS A 54 5.92 -23.96 -23.42
N GLN A 55 4.95 -23.59 -22.59
CA GLN A 55 5.12 -22.65 -21.48
C GLN A 55 5.26 -23.35 -20.11
N CYS A 56 5.17 -24.69 -20.05
CA CYS A 56 5.16 -25.47 -18.81
C CYS A 56 6.54 -25.98 -18.36
N TYR A 57 7.64 -25.46 -18.92
CA TYR A 57 9.00 -25.84 -18.53
C TYR A 57 9.24 -25.58 -17.03
N ASN A 58 9.81 -26.55 -16.31
CA ASN A 58 10.08 -26.47 -14.87
C ASN A 58 8.84 -26.09 -14.03
N LEU A 59 7.64 -26.54 -14.41
CA LEU A 59 6.43 -26.55 -13.58
C LEU A 59 6.11 -28.00 -13.18
N ASP A 60 5.37 -28.20 -12.09
CA ASP A 60 4.95 -29.56 -11.71
C ASP A 60 3.84 -30.11 -12.63
N MET A 61 4.26 -30.93 -13.60
CA MET A 61 3.40 -31.60 -14.58
C MET A 61 2.50 -32.70 -13.98
N ASN A 62 2.65 -33.08 -12.72
CA ASN A 62 1.69 -33.96 -12.03
C ASN A 62 0.37 -33.23 -11.73
N TYR A 63 0.41 -31.90 -11.61
CA TYR A 63 -0.75 -31.05 -11.32
C TYR A 63 -1.12 -30.10 -12.47
N VAL A 64 -0.15 -29.69 -13.30
CA VAL A 64 -0.34 -28.79 -14.44
C VAL A 64 -0.63 -29.57 -15.73
N ASP A 65 -1.89 -29.60 -16.16
CA ASP A 65 -2.31 -30.17 -17.45
C ASP A 65 -2.63 -29.07 -18.49
N PRO A 66 -1.81 -28.92 -19.54
CA PRO A 66 -2.10 -28.03 -20.68
C PRO A 66 -3.41 -28.35 -21.41
N SER A 67 -3.84 -29.61 -21.36
CA SER A 67 -4.99 -30.15 -22.11
C SER A 67 -6.31 -29.69 -21.49
N ALA A 68 -6.41 -29.73 -20.15
CA ALA A 68 -7.51 -29.15 -19.39
C ALA A 68 -7.68 -27.64 -19.66
N VAL A 69 -6.57 -26.87 -19.66
CA VAL A 69 -6.61 -25.44 -20.01
C VAL A 69 -7.14 -25.26 -21.44
N ALA A 70 -6.57 -25.98 -22.42
CA ALA A 70 -7.02 -25.91 -23.82
C ALA A 70 -8.50 -26.30 -23.99
N ALA A 71 -8.97 -27.30 -23.23
CA ALA A 71 -10.35 -27.77 -23.27
C ALA A 71 -11.35 -26.77 -22.68
N GLN A 72 -10.98 -26.04 -21.62
CA GLN A 72 -11.78 -24.90 -21.13
C GLN A 72 -11.76 -23.74 -22.11
N VAL A 73 -10.60 -23.38 -22.65
CA VAL A 73 -10.44 -22.27 -23.62
C VAL A 73 -11.33 -22.46 -24.85
N ILE A 74 -11.38 -23.67 -25.44
CA ILE A 74 -12.24 -23.94 -26.60
C ILE A 74 -13.74 -23.81 -26.27
N ARG A 75 -14.18 -24.11 -25.04
CA ARG A 75 -15.59 -23.94 -24.63
C ARG A 75 -16.03 -22.48 -24.58
N GLY A 76 -15.10 -21.54 -24.36
CA GLY A 76 -15.34 -20.09 -24.40
C GLY A 76 -15.10 -19.44 -25.77
N LEU A 77 -14.81 -20.23 -26.81
CA LEU A 77 -14.28 -19.73 -28.09
C LEU A 77 -15.39 -19.58 -29.13
N TYR A 78 -15.45 -18.41 -29.78
CA TYR A 78 -16.37 -18.13 -30.89
C TYR A 78 -15.63 -17.94 -32.23
N SER A 79 -16.29 -18.28 -33.33
CA SER A 79 -15.69 -18.20 -34.68
C SER A 79 -15.35 -16.75 -35.05
N GLY A 80 -14.15 -16.52 -35.57
CA GLY A 80 -13.62 -15.20 -35.90
C GLY A 80 -12.85 -14.50 -34.77
N VAL A 81 -12.71 -15.10 -33.58
CA VAL A 81 -11.91 -14.52 -32.48
C VAL A 81 -10.43 -14.37 -32.88
N THR A 82 -9.76 -13.32 -32.40
CA THR A 82 -8.35 -13.09 -32.72
C THR A 82 -7.43 -13.96 -31.86
N THR A 83 -6.26 -14.32 -32.41
CA THR A 83 -5.22 -15.05 -31.68
C THR A 83 -4.66 -14.30 -30.46
N VAL A 84 -4.88 -12.99 -30.34
CA VAL A 84 -4.51 -12.19 -29.15
C VAL A 84 -5.54 -12.37 -28.03
N ILE A 85 -6.84 -12.38 -28.38
CA ILE A 85 -7.93 -12.66 -27.43
C ILE A 85 -7.86 -14.11 -26.95
N LEU A 86 -7.55 -15.05 -27.86
CA LEU A 86 -7.31 -16.46 -27.51
C LEU A 86 -6.16 -16.63 -26.52
N ASP A 87 -5.05 -15.93 -26.73
CA ASP A 87 -3.90 -15.96 -25.82
C ASP A 87 -4.24 -15.39 -24.44
N ASN A 88 -5.05 -14.32 -24.37
CA ASN A 88 -5.54 -13.77 -23.10
C ASN A 88 -6.51 -14.73 -22.38
N LEU A 89 -7.49 -15.29 -23.09
CA LEU A 89 -8.44 -16.27 -22.53
C LEU A 89 -7.71 -17.50 -21.97
N ALA A 90 -6.63 -17.95 -22.61
CA ALA A 90 -5.80 -19.04 -22.10
C ALA A 90 -5.02 -18.67 -20.83
N ALA A 91 -4.50 -17.43 -20.74
CA ALA A 91 -3.87 -16.92 -19.53
C ALA A 91 -4.88 -16.77 -18.37
N GLU A 92 -6.07 -16.24 -18.64
CA GLU A 92 -7.15 -16.06 -17.66
C GLU A 92 -7.68 -17.41 -17.16
N THR A 93 -7.90 -18.37 -18.07
CA THR A 93 -8.28 -19.75 -17.72
C THR A 93 -7.25 -20.38 -16.79
N ALA A 94 -5.97 -20.36 -17.17
CA ALA A 94 -4.89 -20.87 -16.31
C ALA A 94 -4.82 -20.12 -14.96
N ALA A 95 -5.06 -18.81 -14.93
CA ALA A 95 -5.08 -18.05 -13.68
C ALA A 95 -6.22 -18.48 -12.74
N THR A 96 -7.40 -18.87 -13.24
CA THR A 96 -8.45 -19.46 -12.38
C THR A 96 -8.07 -20.82 -11.82
N MET A 97 -7.25 -21.59 -12.53
CA MET A 97 -6.75 -22.90 -12.10
C MET A 97 -5.62 -22.82 -11.06
N ALA A 98 -5.15 -21.62 -10.71
CA ALA A 98 -4.18 -21.39 -9.63
C ALA A 98 -4.66 -21.86 -8.24
N THR A 99 -5.96 -22.04 -8.07
CA THR A 99 -6.58 -22.67 -6.89
C THR A 99 -6.29 -24.17 -6.79
N ASN A 100 -5.94 -24.85 -7.90
CA ASN A 100 -5.57 -26.26 -7.89
C ASN A 100 -4.08 -26.47 -7.54
N HIS A 101 -3.19 -25.64 -8.10
CA HIS A 101 -1.74 -25.67 -7.88
C HIS A 101 -1.14 -24.31 -8.25
N PRO A 102 -0.17 -23.72 -7.51
CA PRO A 102 0.24 -22.33 -7.71
C PRO A 102 1.02 -22.12 -9.01
N ASP A 103 1.59 -23.19 -9.58
CA ASP A 103 2.30 -23.12 -10.86
C ASP A 103 1.37 -22.78 -12.04
N TYR A 104 0.05 -22.98 -11.92
CA TYR A 104 -0.91 -22.44 -12.91
C TYR A 104 -0.89 -20.90 -12.97
N ALA A 105 -0.60 -20.21 -11.86
CA ALA A 105 -0.42 -18.75 -11.86
C ALA A 105 0.89 -18.31 -12.54
N ILE A 106 1.89 -19.21 -12.62
CA ILE A 106 3.11 -19.01 -13.40
C ILE A 106 2.82 -19.29 -14.87
N LEU A 107 2.16 -20.40 -15.20
CA LEU A 107 1.73 -20.72 -16.56
C LEU A 107 0.89 -19.59 -17.18
N ALA A 108 -0.09 -19.07 -16.44
CA ALA A 108 -0.89 -17.92 -16.83
C ALA A 108 -0.05 -16.68 -17.15
N ALA A 109 0.94 -16.36 -16.29
CA ALA A 109 1.89 -15.28 -16.54
C ALA A 109 2.68 -15.50 -17.83
N ARG A 110 3.23 -16.71 -18.02
CA ARG A 110 4.04 -17.05 -19.19
C ARG A 110 3.24 -16.97 -20.49
N ILE A 111 1.98 -17.40 -20.50
CA ILE A 111 1.08 -17.23 -21.65
C ILE A 111 0.86 -15.74 -21.95
N ALA A 112 0.60 -14.91 -20.94
CA ALA A 112 0.40 -13.46 -21.10
C ALA A 112 1.67 -12.72 -21.55
N VAL A 113 2.85 -13.08 -21.01
CA VAL A 113 4.17 -12.60 -21.45
C VAL A 113 4.44 -13.01 -22.90
N SER A 114 4.16 -14.27 -23.27
CA SER A 114 4.26 -14.78 -24.64
C SER A 114 3.30 -14.08 -25.61
N ASN A 115 2.18 -13.55 -25.13
CA ASN A 115 1.28 -12.68 -25.89
C ASN A 115 1.93 -11.31 -26.10
N LEU A 116 2.35 -10.63 -25.03
CA LEU A 116 3.01 -9.32 -25.08
C LEU A 116 4.26 -9.32 -25.96
N HIS A 117 5.10 -10.36 -25.87
CA HIS A 117 6.31 -10.54 -26.68
C HIS A 117 6.05 -10.67 -28.18
N LYS A 118 4.79 -10.89 -28.61
CA LYS A 118 4.37 -10.91 -30.02
C LYS A 118 3.68 -9.62 -30.46
N GLU A 119 3.32 -8.76 -29.51
CA GLU A 119 2.70 -7.45 -29.75
C GLU A 119 3.68 -6.27 -29.63
N THR A 120 4.89 -6.53 -29.11
CA THR A 120 5.97 -5.56 -28.85
C THR A 120 7.23 -5.91 -29.62
N LYS A 121 8.01 -4.90 -30.03
CA LYS A 121 9.35 -5.08 -30.62
C LYS A 121 10.28 -5.83 -29.65
N LYS A 122 11.38 -6.40 -30.16
CA LYS A 122 12.37 -7.10 -29.32
C LYS A 122 13.41 -6.12 -28.76
N SER A 123 14.07 -5.34 -29.61
CA SER A 123 15.08 -4.36 -29.18
C SER A 123 14.48 -3.35 -28.19
N PHE A 124 15.26 -2.98 -27.18
CA PHE A 124 14.94 -1.89 -26.27
C PHE A 124 15.23 -0.54 -26.93
N SER A 125 16.37 -0.40 -27.63
CA SER A 125 16.72 0.83 -28.35
C SER A 125 15.67 1.22 -29.41
N GLU A 126 15.09 0.26 -30.14
CA GLU A 126 13.96 0.50 -31.06
C GLU A 126 12.67 0.95 -30.35
N VAL A 127 12.36 0.42 -29.16
CA VAL A 127 11.17 0.84 -28.39
C VAL A 127 11.38 2.23 -27.81
N MET A 128 12.59 2.56 -27.37
CA MET A 128 12.94 3.90 -26.91
C MET A 128 12.90 4.92 -28.05
N HIS A 129 13.34 4.55 -29.25
CA HIS A 129 13.14 5.35 -30.47
C HIS A 129 11.65 5.61 -30.77
N ASP A 130 10.78 4.59 -30.69
CA ASP A 130 9.34 4.75 -30.89
C ASP A 130 8.70 5.65 -29.80
N LEU A 131 9.15 5.53 -28.54
CA LEU A 131 8.68 6.35 -27.42
C LEU A 131 9.16 7.81 -27.51
N TYR A 132 10.30 8.07 -28.16
CA TYR A 132 10.78 9.42 -28.44
C TYR A 132 9.95 10.05 -29.58
N TYR A 133 9.94 9.42 -30.76
CA TYR A 133 9.19 9.91 -31.93
C TYR A 133 7.67 9.65 -31.85
N ALA A 134 7.14 9.38 -30.66
CA ALA A 134 5.71 9.19 -30.43
C ALA A 134 4.91 10.43 -30.87
N LYS A 135 3.76 10.18 -31.50
CA LYS A 135 2.84 11.23 -31.97
C LYS A 135 1.45 11.04 -31.41
N ASN A 136 0.83 12.16 -31.06
CA ASN A 136 -0.59 12.21 -30.69
C ASN A 136 -1.46 11.75 -31.87
N SER A 137 -2.32 10.74 -31.65
CA SER A 137 -3.15 10.14 -32.70
C SER A 137 -4.19 11.09 -33.34
N ILE A 138 -4.49 12.21 -32.71
CA ILE A 138 -5.48 13.20 -33.18
C ILE A 138 -4.79 14.39 -33.85
N THR A 139 -3.77 14.98 -33.22
CA THR A 139 -3.10 16.18 -33.73
C THR A 139 -1.91 15.88 -34.65
N ASN A 140 -1.43 14.63 -34.70
CA ASN A 140 -0.21 14.20 -35.40
C ASN A 140 1.07 14.97 -34.98
N GLN A 141 1.00 15.73 -33.88
CA GLN A 141 2.14 16.45 -33.32
C GLN A 141 3.08 15.47 -32.61
N HIS A 142 4.38 15.75 -32.67
CA HIS A 142 5.40 15.07 -31.88
C HIS A 142 5.08 15.28 -30.39
N THR A 143 4.96 14.20 -29.63
CA THR A 143 4.66 14.21 -28.20
C THR A 143 5.55 13.16 -27.54
N PRO A 144 6.83 13.49 -27.27
CA PRO A 144 7.78 12.51 -26.76
C PRO A 144 7.36 12.03 -25.38
N ILE A 145 7.49 10.72 -25.15
CA ILE A 145 7.24 10.11 -23.84
C ILE A 145 8.54 10.08 -23.04
N ILE A 146 9.64 9.64 -23.66
CA ILE A 146 11.00 9.80 -23.12
C ILE A 146 11.63 11.13 -23.56
N SER A 147 12.58 11.66 -22.79
CA SER A 147 13.27 12.89 -23.15
C SER A 147 14.39 12.67 -24.18
N GLU A 148 14.71 13.71 -24.94
CA GLU A 148 15.79 13.70 -25.93
C GLU A 148 17.16 13.34 -25.33
N TYR A 149 17.43 13.80 -24.10
CA TYR A 149 18.66 13.51 -23.37
C TYR A 149 18.84 12.00 -23.15
N TYR A 150 17.84 11.34 -22.56
CA TYR A 150 17.89 9.90 -22.31
C TYR A 150 17.81 9.07 -23.60
N TYR A 151 17.03 9.51 -24.59
CA TYR A 151 17.00 8.90 -25.91
C TYR A 151 18.40 8.89 -26.56
N ASN A 152 19.14 10.01 -26.51
CA ASN A 152 20.48 10.09 -27.07
C ASN A 152 21.49 9.19 -26.31
N ILE A 153 21.41 9.12 -24.98
CA ILE A 153 22.22 8.17 -24.17
C ILE A 153 21.95 6.73 -24.61
N ILE A 154 20.67 6.34 -24.71
CA ILE A 154 20.26 4.98 -25.09
C ILE A 154 20.68 4.67 -26.53
N LYS A 155 20.52 5.61 -27.45
CA LYS A 155 20.90 5.48 -28.86
C LYS A 155 22.42 5.30 -29.03
N ASN A 156 23.22 6.07 -28.30
CA ASN A 156 24.68 6.02 -28.42
C ASN A 156 25.28 4.73 -27.82
N ASN A 157 24.58 4.09 -26.89
CA ASN A 157 25.01 2.86 -26.21
C ASN A 157 24.13 1.64 -26.57
N ALA A 158 23.42 1.71 -27.70
CA ALA A 158 22.32 0.81 -28.04
C ALA A 158 22.73 -0.68 -28.07
N GLU A 159 23.90 -1.00 -28.63
CA GLU A 159 24.41 -2.39 -28.73
C GLU A 159 24.69 -3.00 -27.34
N GLN A 160 25.33 -2.26 -26.44
CA GLN A 160 25.62 -2.71 -25.07
C GLN A 160 24.34 -2.86 -24.24
N LEU A 161 23.39 -1.93 -24.39
CA LEU A 161 22.10 -1.96 -23.68
C LEU A 161 21.14 -3.04 -24.20
N ASP A 162 21.04 -3.24 -25.51
CA ASP A 162 20.18 -4.28 -26.11
C ASP A 162 20.72 -5.70 -25.84
N SER A 163 22.05 -5.89 -25.82
CA SER A 163 22.70 -7.19 -25.56
C SER A 163 22.70 -7.57 -24.08
N ALA A 164 22.69 -6.61 -23.16
CA ALA A 164 22.61 -6.87 -21.72
C ALA A 164 21.23 -7.41 -21.25
N ILE A 165 20.17 -7.26 -22.06
CA ILE A 165 18.80 -7.60 -21.66
C ILE A 165 18.47 -9.09 -21.82
N ILE A 166 18.07 -9.72 -20.71
CA ILE A 166 17.67 -11.12 -20.66
C ILE A 166 16.14 -11.21 -20.63
N TYR A 167 15.52 -11.30 -21.81
CA TYR A 167 14.05 -11.38 -21.98
C TYR A 167 13.39 -12.57 -21.27
N ASP A 168 14.13 -13.64 -21.01
CA ASP A 168 13.62 -14.80 -20.28
C ASP A 168 13.24 -14.46 -18.81
N ARG A 169 13.79 -13.37 -18.25
CA ARG A 169 13.41 -12.85 -16.93
C ARG A 169 11.96 -12.36 -16.87
N ASP A 170 11.34 -12.00 -18.00
CA ASP A 170 9.90 -11.66 -18.05
C ASP A 170 9.01 -12.86 -17.65
N PHE A 171 9.46 -14.10 -17.87
CA PHE A 171 8.71 -15.31 -17.54
C PHE A 171 8.82 -15.73 -16.06
N SER A 172 9.47 -14.90 -15.22
CA SER A 172 9.62 -15.10 -13.77
C SER A 172 8.48 -14.50 -12.93
N TYR A 173 7.71 -13.55 -13.49
CA TYR A 173 6.56 -12.93 -12.81
C TYR A 173 5.40 -13.93 -12.66
N ASN A 174 4.55 -13.71 -11.66
CA ASN A 174 3.23 -14.35 -11.58
C ASN A 174 2.18 -13.51 -12.34
N TYR A 175 1.01 -14.09 -12.61
CA TYR A 175 -0.01 -13.47 -13.46
C TYR A 175 -0.49 -12.11 -12.92
N ILE A 176 -0.67 -11.96 -11.61
CA ILE A 176 -1.13 -10.72 -10.98
C ILE A 176 -0.06 -9.64 -11.07
N GLY A 177 1.20 -9.96 -10.77
CA GLY A 177 2.31 -9.02 -10.90
C GLY A 177 2.50 -8.52 -12.33
N PHE A 178 2.40 -9.43 -13.30
CA PHE A 178 2.41 -9.08 -14.72
C PHE A 178 1.21 -8.20 -15.11
N LYS A 179 -0.02 -8.51 -14.67
CA LYS A 179 -1.20 -7.67 -14.96
C LYS A 179 -1.16 -6.30 -14.26
N THR A 180 -0.52 -6.18 -13.09
CA THR A 180 -0.23 -4.88 -12.46
C THR A 180 0.74 -4.06 -13.31
N LEU A 181 1.80 -4.67 -13.86
CA LEU A 181 2.71 -4.01 -14.81
C LEU A 181 1.98 -3.56 -16.09
N GLU A 182 1.24 -4.46 -16.72
CA GLU A 182 0.46 -4.24 -17.95
C GLU A 182 -0.57 -3.10 -17.79
N ARG A 183 -1.19 -2.97 -16.61
CA ARG A 183 -2.16 -1.91 -16.31
C ARG A 183 -1.49 -0.54 -16.25
N SER A 184 -0.45 -0.37 -15.43
CA SER A 184 -0.01 0.97 -15.01
C SER A 184 1.46 1.34 -15.28
N TYR A 185 2.36 0.37 -15.49
CA TYR A 185 3.81 0.60 -15.47
C TYR A 185 4.46 0.58 -16.85
N LEU A 186 4.02 -0.31 -17.74
CA LEU A 186 4.56 -0.41 -19.11
C LEU A 186 4.04 0.76 -19.95
N LEU A 187 4.95 1.51 -20.58
CA LEU A 187 4.59 2.67 -21.41
C LEU A 187 3.79 2.27 -22.66
N LYS A 188 2.89 3.19 -23.05
CA LYS A 188 1.86 2.99 -24.07
C LYS A 188 1.90 4.12 -25.09
N ILE A 189 1.88 3.78 -26.37
CA ILE A 189 1.68 4.73 -27.47
C ILE A 189 0.25 4.56 -27.99
N ASN A 190 -0.54 5.64 -27.95
CA ASN A 190 -1.93 5.66 -28.43
C ASN A 190 -2.79 4.50 -27.86
N GLY A 191 -2.57 4.17 -26.58
CA GLY A 191 -3.25 3.09 -25.85
C GLY A 191 -2.59 1.70 -25.95
N LYS A 192 -1.82 1.40 -27.00
CA LYS A 192 -1.11 0.11 -27.12
C LYS A 192 0.18 0.12 -26.31
N ILE A 193 0.43 -0.96 -25.56
CA ILE A 193 1.71 -1.18 -24.86
C ILE A 193 2.82 -1.40 -25.88
N VAL A 194 3.95 -0.73 -25.67
CA VAL A 194 5.17 -0.90 -26.49
C VAL A 194 6.35 -1.49 -25.70
N GLU A 195 6.41 -1.24 -24.39
CA GLU A 195 7.44 -1.81 -23.51
C GLU A 195 7.15 -3.25 -23.07
N ARG A 196 8.21 -4.05 -22.99
CA ARG A 196 8.28 -5.26 -22.16
C ARG A 196 8.72 -4.90 -20.73
N PRO A 197 8.49 -5.73 -19.70
CA PRO A 197 9.02 -5.46 -18.36
C PRO A 197 10.54 -5.26 -18.34
N GLN A 198 11.32 -6.05 -19.09
CA GLN A 198 12.76 -5.78 -19.22
C GLN A 198 13.10 -4.40 -19.79
N HIS A 199 12.31 -3.88 -20.74
CA HIS A 199 12.51 -2.55 -21.32
C HIS A 199 12.31 -1.46 -20.27
N MET A 200 11.25 -1.58 -19.46
CA MET A 200 10.98 -0.68 -18.34
C MET A 200 12.10 -0.74 -17.29
N LEU A 201 12.62 -1.93 -16.96
CA LEU A 201 13.71 -2.07 -15.99
C LEU A 201 15.05 -1.49 -16.50
N MET A 202 15.38 -1.66 -17.78
CA MET A 202 16.57 -1.02 -18.37
C MET A 202 16.40 0.50 -18.45
N ARG A 203 15.21 0.99 -18.84
CA ARG A 203 14.86 2.42 -18.79
C ARG A 203 15.04 3.00 -17.39
N VAL A 204 14.59 2.30 -16.35
CA VAL A 204 14.77 2.71 -14.95
C VAL A 204 16.25 2.79 -14.58
N ALA A 205 17.07 1.82 -15.00
CA ALA A 205 18.49 1.82 -14.69
C ALA A 205 19.24 2.97 -15.40
N VAL A 206 18.97 3.21 -16.68
CA VAL A 206 19.57 4.33 -17.45
C VAL A 206 19.09 5.69 -16.94
N GLY A 207 17.82 5.81 -16.52
CA GLY A 207 17.27 7.05 -15.94
C GLY A 207 17.86 7.43 -14.58
N ILE A 208 18.53 6.49 -13.89
CA ILE A 208 19.22 6.72 -12.62
C ILE A 208 20.72 6.97 -12.83
N HIS A 209 21.37 6.22 -13.73
CA HIS A 209 22.83 6.24 -13.89
C HIS A 209 23.33 7.10 -15.04
N GLU A 210 22.45 7.50 -15.96
CA GLU A 210 22.73 8.33 -17.14
C GLU A 210 23.78 7.68 -18.04
N ASN A 211 24.97 8.28 -18.15
CA ASN A 211 26.07 7.82 -19.00
C ASN A 211 26.92 6.72 -18.33
N ASP A 212 26.67 6.38 -17.07
CA ASP A 212 27.32 5.28 -16.36
C ASP A 212 26.63 3.96 -16.71
N ILE A 213 26.94 3.44 -17.90
CA ILE A 213 26.29 2.26 -18.49
C ILE A 213 26.61 0.99 -17.68
N ASP A 214 27.79 0.89 -17.08
CA ASP A 214 28.14 -0.26 -16.23
C ASP A 214 27.30 -0.28 -14.95
N LYS A 215 27.03 0.87 -14.32
CA LYS A 215 26.08 0.93 -13.18
C LYS A 215 24.62 0.85 -13.58
N ALA A 216 24.25 1.25 -14.80
CA ALA A 216 22.96 0.90 -15.38
C ALA A 216 22.81 -0.63 -15.53
N ILE A 217 23.81 -1.34 -16.04
CA ILE A 217 23.76 -2.80 -16.24
C ILE A 217 23.83 -3.56 -14.90
N GLU A 218 24.61 -3.09 -13.91
CA GLU A 218 24.57 -3.60 -12.53
C GLU A 218 23.15 -3.49 -11.95
N THR A 219 22.56 -2.29 -12.02
CA THR A 219 21.21 -2.00 -11.51
C THR A 219 20.14 -2.82 -12.23
N TYR A 220 20.18 -2.88 -13.57
CA TYR A 220 19.27 -3.69 -14.37
C TYR A 220 19.32 -5.17 -13.96
N ASN A 221 20.52 -5.72 -13.72
CA ASN A 221 20.66 -7.12 -13.33
C ASN A 221 20.06 -7.43 -11.95
N PHE A 222 20.24 -6.57 -10.94
CA PHE A 222 19.63 -6.78 -9.63
C PHE A 222 18.10 -6.50 -9.62
N LEU A 223 17.63 -5.52 -10.39
CA LEU A 223 16.19 -5.24 -10.59
C LEU A 223 15.48 -6.41 -11.30
N SER A 224 16.00 -6.87 -12.44
CA SER A 224 15.40 -7.97 -13.21
C SER A 224 15.65 -9.35 -12.57
N GLY A 225 16.68 -9.47 -11.73
CA GLY A 225 16.85 -10.58 -10.78
C GLY A 225 15.90 -10.51 -9.57
N ARG A 226 15.08 -9.45 -9.44
CA ARG A 226 14.08 -9.21 -8.38
C ARG A 226 14.62 -9.03 -6.96
N TYR A 227 15.92 -8.80 -6.77
CA TYR A 227 16.52 -8.61 -5.43
C TYR A 227 16.02 -7.33 -4.74
N PHE A 228 15.69 -6.31 -5.51
CA PHE A 228 15.02 -5.10 -5.05
C PHE A 228 14.15 -4.51 -6.16
N THR A 229 13.36 -3.50 -5.82
CA THR A 229 12.70 -2.62 -6.79
C THR A 229 12.57 -1.20 -6.26
N HIS A 230 12.68 -0.21 -7.16
CA HIS A 230 12.42 1.19 -6.82
C HIS A 230 10.91 1.45 -6.65
N ALA A 231 10.55 2.54 -5.97
CA ALA A 231 9.16 2.91 -5.79
C ALA A 231 8.46 3.30 -7.11
N SER A 232 7.13 3.24 -7.13
CA SER A 232 6.33 3.39 -8.34
C SER A 232 6.62 4.65 -9.17
N PRO A 233 6.84 5.86 -8.60
CA PRO A 233 7.18 7.04 -9.39
C PRO A 233 8.48 6.89 -10.18
N THR A 234 9.50 6.25 -9.61
CA THR A 234 10.74 5.90 -10.31
C THR A 234 10.46 5.00 -11.51
N LEU A 235 9.66 3.94 -11.33
CA LEU A 235 9.31 2.99 -12.39
C LEU A 235 8.47 3.65 -13.51
N PHE A 236 7.54 4.53 -13.14
CA PHE A 236 6.70 5.27 -14.09
C PHE A 236 7.49 6.30 -14.90
N ASN A 237 8.35 7.08 -14.25
CA ASN A 237 8.81 8.36 -14.78
C ASN A 237 10.30 8.38 -15.18
N ALA A 238 11.09 7.33 -14.90
CA ALA A 238 12.46 7.23 -15.38
C ALA A 238 12.56 7.34 -16.93
N CYS A 239 13.56 8.08 -17.39
CA CYS A 239 13.78 8.61 -18.74
C CYS A 239 12.67 9.50 -19.33
N THR A 240 11.56 9.78 -18.63
CA THR A 240 10.48 10.63 -19.17
C THR A 240 10.83 12.12 -19.15
N ASN A 241 10.09 12.91 -19.93
CA ASN A 241 10.25 14.38 -19.97
C ASN A 241 10.11 15.08 -18.61
N ASN A 242 9.38 14.48 -17.66
CA ASN A 242 9.30 14.97 -16.27
C ASN A 242 9.64 13.82 -15.32
N GLN A 243 10.93 13.52 -15.19
CA GLN A 243 11.48 12.43 -14.36
C GLN A 243 11.30 12.70 -12.84
N GLN A 244 10.05 12.74 -12.38
CA GLN A 244 9.71 12.87 -10.97
C GLN A 244 9.72 11.46 -10.35
N MET A 245 10.67 11.17 -9.46
CA MET A 245 10.95 9.82 -8.95
C MET A 245 10.83 9.71 -7.42
N SER A 246 10.88 10.81 -6.68
CA SER A 246 10.62 10.86 -5.24
C SER A 246 9.14 10.56 -4.93
N SER A 247 8.85 9.86 -3.83
CA SER A 247 7.51 9.28 -3.59
C SER A 247 6.65 10.03 -2.58
N CYS A 248 7.27 10.77 -1.66
CA CYS A 248 6.58 11.43 -0.55
C CYS A 248 7.21 12.79 -0.24
N PHE A 249 6.38 13.72 0.22
CA PHE A 249 6.74 15.11 0.52
C PHE A 249 6.18 15.53 1.88
N LEU A 250 6.97 16.25 2.68
CA LEU A 250 6.56 16.77 4.00
C LEU A 250 6.60 18.30 4.00
N LEU A 251 5.46 18.96 4.25
CA LEU A 251 5.34 20.42 4.29
C LEU A 251 5.09 20.94 5.71
N THR A 252 5.69 22.09 6.00
CA THR A 252 5.32 22.98 7.11
C THR A 252 4.67 24.24 6.53
N LEU A 253 3.62 24.73 7.18
CA LEU A 253 2.93 25.97 6.78
C LEU A 253 3.85 27.18 6.95
N GLU A 254 3.79 28.14 6.03
CA GLU A 254 4.60 29.38 6.11
C GLU A 254 4.26 30.21 7.34
N ASP A 255 2.98 30.57 7.48
CA ASP A 255 2.42 31.40 8.54
C ASP A 255 0.92 31.15 8.70
N ASP A 256 0.38 31.47 9.88
CA ASP A 256 -1.06 31.42 10.18
C ASP A 256 -1.80 32.63 9.57
N SER A 257 -1.83 32.66 8.24
CA SER A 257 -2.56 33.65 7.45
C SER A 257 -3.16 33.04 6.18
N ILE A 258 -4.08 33.77 5.55
CA ILE A 258 -4.63 33.40 4.23
C ILE A 258 -3.53 33.23 3.18
N LYS A 259 -2.43 34.02 3.26
CA LYS A 259 -1.30 33.90 2.34
C LYS A 259 -0.58 32.55 2.53
N GLY A 260 -0.22 32.20 3.76
CA GLY A 260 0.42 30.92 4.08
C GLY A 260 -0.46 29.73 3.70
N ILE A 261 -1.75 29.78 4.05
CA ILE A 261 -2.72 28.72 3.79
C ILE A 261 -2.89 28.46 2.29
N TYR A 262 -3.05 29.50 1.46
CA TYR A 262 -3.13 29.34 0.00
C TYR A 262 -1.76 29.04 -0.65
N GLY A 263 -0.66 29.50 -0.04
CA GLY A 263 0.71 29.16 -0.45
C GLY A 263 0.99 27.67 -0.31
N MET A 264 0.69 27.08 0.84
CA MET A 264 0.80 25.63 1.07
C MET A 264 -0.16 24.84 0.17
N LEU A 265 -1.39 25.31 -0.03
CA LEU A 265 -2.36 24.66 -0.93
C LEU A 265 -1.83 24.60 -2.37
N LYS A 266 -1.24 25.69 -2.87
CA LYS A 266 -0.57 25.74 -4.18
C LYS A 266 0.60 24.77 -4.27
N ARG A 267 1.43 24.66 -3.23
CA ARG A 267 2.53 23.67 -3.15
C ARG A 267 1.98 22.24 -3.23
N CYS A 268 0.93 21.93 -2.46
CA CYS A 268 0.26 20.63 -2.50
C CYS A 268 -0.30 20.28 -3.88
N SER A 269 -0.98 21.21 -4.55
CA SER A 269 -1.49 21.01 -5.91
C SER A 269 -0.38 20.72 -6.92
N LEU A 270 0.75 21.44 -6.85
CA LEU A 270 1.89 21.23 -7.74
C LEU A 270 2.58 19.88 -7.49
N ILE A 271 2.61 19.41 -6.25
CA ILE A 271 3.16 18.09 -5.89
C ILE A 271 2.23 16.94 -6.33
N SER A 272 0.92 17.03 -6.03
CA SER A 272 -0.05 15.97 -6.40
C SER A 272 -0.12 15.76 -7.91
N LYS A 273 -0.02 16.84 -8.70
CA LYS A 273 0.00 16.78 -10.17
C LYS A 273 1.05 15.79 -10.73
N TYR A 274 2.18 15.61 -10.04
CA TYR A 274 3.24 14.68 -10.44
C TYR A 274 3.30 13.41 -9.58
N ALA A 275 2.16 12.99 -9.02
CA ALA A 275 1.96 11.76 -8.26
C ALA A 275 2.66 11.62 -6.89
N GLY A 276 3.07 12.75 -6.30
CA GLY A 276 3.63 12.80 -4.95
C GLY A 276 2.56 12.60 -3.86
N GLY A 277 2.79 11.68 -2.93
CA GLY A 277 2.01 11.58 -1.69
C GLY A 277 2.46 12.65 -0.69
N ILE A 278 1.53 13.24 0.06
CA ILE A 278 1.83 14.42 0.89
C ILE A 278 1.54 14.16 2.37
N GLY A 279 2.44 14.60 3.25
CA GLY A 279 2.16 14.88 4.66
C GLY A 279 2.35 16.36 4.95
N PHE A 280 1.49 16.98 5.76
CA PHE A 280 1.70 18.35 6.22
C PHE A 280 1.19 18.58 7.65
N ASN A 281 1.85 19.49 8.39
CA ASN A 281 1.39 19.92 9.72
C ASN A 281 0.55 21.19 9.65
N ILE A 282 -0.37 21.33 10.60
CA ILE A 282 -1.26 22.49 10.76
C ILE A 282 -1.26 23.06 12.19
N HIS A 283 -0.30 22.63 13.02
CA HIS A 283 -0.22 22.93 14.46
C HIS A 283 -0.26 24.43 14.81
N CYS A 284 0.17 25.28 13.88
CA CYS A 284 0.24 26.73 14.02
C CYS A 284 -1.04 27.47 13.59
N ILE A 285 -1.98 26.83 12.89
CA ILE A 285 -3.23 27.49 12.45
C ILE A 285 -4.11 27.77 13.67
N ARG A 286 -4.60 29.00 13.83
CA ARG A 286 -5.46 29.36 14.98
C ARG A 286 -6.74 28.51 15.05
N ALA A 287 -7.12 28.17 16.28
CA ALA A 287 -8.37 27.48 16.59
C ALA A 287 -9.61 28.36 16.31
N LYS A 288 -10.81 27.76 16.38
CA LYS A 288 -12.06 28.52 16.20
C LYS A 288 -12.31 29.52 17.34
N ASN A 289 -12.94 30.65 17.00
CA ASN A 289 -13.21 31.77 17.90
C ASN A 289 -11.96 32.35 18.63
N ALA A 290 -10.78 32.26 18.02
CA ALA A 290 -9.59 32.94 18.50
C ALA A 290 -9.76 34.47 18.33
N GLU A 291 -9.49 35.24 19.38
CA GLU A 291 -9.72 36.69 19.37
C GLU A 291 -8.62 37.42 18.60
N TYR A 292 -8.98 38.24 17.61
CA TYR A 292 -8.12 39.34 17.14
C TYR A 292 -8.83 40.43 16.31
N THR A 293 -10.01 40.16 15.71
CA THR A 293 -10.92 41.19 15.15
C THR A 293 -12.21 40.60 14.57
N ASN A 294 -12.16 39.39 14.02
CA ASN A 294 -13.30 38.65 13.49
C ASN A 294 -13.27 37.21 14.01
N THR A 295 -14.43 36.57 14.17
CA THR A 295 -14.53 35.16 14.59
C THR A 295 -13.90 34.23 13.56
N THR A 296 -13.03 33.34 14.03
CA THR A 296 -12.28 32.40 13.20
C THR A 296 -13.02 31.07 13.08
N ASN A 297 -13.10 30.50 11.88
CA ASN A 297 -13.81 29.23 11.64
C ASN A 297 -12.99 27.96 11.98
N GLY A 298 -11.76 28.13 12.48
CA GLY A 298 -10.88 27.05 12.91
C GLY A 298 -10.42 26.11 11.79
N LEU A 299 -9.85 24.97 12.19
CA LEU A 299 -9.20 24.01 11.28
C LEU A 299 -10.18 23.42 10.25
N VAL A 300 -11.45 23.18 10.63
CA VAL A 300 -12.43 22.47 9.80
C VAL A 300 -12.65 23.16 8.45
N SER A 301 -12.82 24.49 8.44
CA SER A 301 -13.02 25.23 7.19
C SER A 301 -11.78 25.24 6.29
N VAL A 302 -10.58 25.27 6.87
CA VAL A 302 -9.33 25.17 6.09
C VAL A 302 -9.22 23.77 5.48
N LEU A 303 -9.48 22.73 6.24
CA LEU A 303 -9.27 21.35 5.78
C LEU A 303 -10.29 20.92 4.71
N LYS A 304 -11.49 21.49 4.68
CA LYS A 304 -12.41 21.31 3.53
C LYS A 304 -11.82 21.83 2.21
N LEU A 305 -11.12 22.96 2.21
CA LEU A 305 -10.44 23.48 1.01
C LEU A 305 -9.33 22.53 0.52
N TYR A 306 -8.62 21.87 1.43
CA TYR A 306 -7.62 20.85 1.09
C TYR A 306 -8.25 19.54 0.60
N ASN A 307 -9.44 19.18 1.09
CA ASN A 307 -10.21 18.02 0.63
C ASN A 307 -10.58 18.14 -0.85
N GLU A 308 -11.21 19.25 -1.25
CA GLU A 308 -11.62 19.47 -2.64
C GLU A 308 -10.44 19.52 -3.62
N ILE A 309 -9.28 20.04 -3.16
CA ILE A 309 -8.04 20.04 -3.96
C ILE A 309 -7.40 18.65 -4.06
N ALA A 310 -7.53 17.79 -3.04
CA ALA A 310 -7.09 16.39 -3.14
C ALA A 310 -7.90 15.61 -4.19
N ILE A 311 -9.20 15.85 -4.26
CA ILE A 311 -10.11 15.28 -5.28
C ILE A 311 -9.80 15.85 -6.67
N TYR A 312 -9.67 17.17 -6.79
CA TYR A 312 -9.48 17.85 -8.08
C TYR A 312 -8.13 17.51 -8.75
N VAL A 313 -7.07 17.28 -7.97
CA VAL A 313 -5.73 16.97 -8.48
C VAL A 313 -5.41 15.47 -8.38
N ASP A 314 -6.31 14.64 -8.92
CA ASP A 314 -6.06 13.22 -9.22
C ASP A 314 -4.92 13.06 -10.25
N GLN A 315 -4.09 12.05 -10.08
CA GLN A 315 -2.70 12.05 -10.53
C GLN A 315 -2.59 11.48 -11.96
N GLY A 316 -3.01 12.29 -12.93
CA GLY A 316 -2.73 12.08 -14.35
C GLY A 316 -3.53 10.95 -15.00
N GLY A 317 -4.85 10.92 -14.77
CA GLY A 317 -5.76 9.92 -15.33
C GLY A 317 -5.90 8.67 -14.47
N ASN A 318 -6.20 8.87 -13.18
CA ASN A 318 -6.52 7.83 -12.20
C ASN A 318 -5.42 6.75 -12.04
N LYS A 319 -4.15 7.09 -12.33
CA LYS A 319 -3.02 6.19 -12.05
C LYS A 319 -2.85 5.94 -10.54
N ARG A 320 -3.17 6.95 -9.72
CA ARG A 320 -3.16 6.97 -8.26
C ARG A 320 -3.96 8.21 -7.80
N PRO A 321 -4.90 8.12 -6.86
CA PRO A 321 -5.63 9.30 -6.38
C PRO A 321 -4.72 10.31 -5.64
N GLY A 322 -5.13 11.58 -5.62
CA GLY A 322 -4.53 12.58 -4.74
C GLY A 322 -4.76 12.22 -3.27
N ALA A 323 -3.69 12.22 -2.46
CA ALA A 323 -3.74 11.73 -1.09
C ALA A 323 -2.82 12.54 -0.17
N PHE A 324 -3.42 13.26 0.78
CA PHE A 324 -2.72 14.09 1.76
C PHE A 324 -3.01 13.61 3.18
N ALA A 325 -1.97 13.44 4.00
CA ALA A 325 -2.08 13.25 5.45
C ALA A 325 -1.85 14.56 6.19
N VAL A 326 -2.77 14.86 7.10
CA VAL A 326 -2.79 16.07 7.91
C VAL A 326 -2.40 15.73 9.34
N TYR A 327 -1.38 16.42 9.87
CA TYR A 327 -0.85 16.18 11.19
C TYR A 327 -1.25 17.30 12.17
N LEU A 328 -1.74 16.91 13.34
CA LEU A 328 -2.11 17.80 14.44
C LEU A 328 -1.55 17.29 15.79
N GLU A 329 -1.06 18.19 16.65
CA GLU A 329 -0.70 17.85 18.03
C GLU A 329 -1.93 17.84 18.97
N PRO A 330 -2.04 16.90 19.92
CA PRO A 330 -3.27 16.71 20.71
C PRO A 330 -3.60 17.82 21.72
N TRP A 331 -2.74 18.83 21.90
CA TRP A 331 -3.05 20.03 22.69
C TRP A 331 -3.86 21.08 21.92
N HIS A 332 -3.99 20.98 20.60
CA HIS A 332 -4.65 22.01 19.80
C HIS A 332 -6.15 22.10 20.13
N ALA A 333 -6.70 23.31 20.32
CA ALA A 333 -8.07 23.48 20.83
C ALA A 333 -9.18 22.92 19.91
N ASP A 334 -8.95 22.82 18.60
CA ASP A 334 -9.88 22.17 17.65
C ASP A 334 -9.69 20.62 17.56
N ILE A 335 -8.88 19.98 18.42
CA ILE A 335 -8.55 18.54 18.33
C ILE A 335 -9.78 17.62 18.27
N LEU A 336 -10.85 17.93 19.01
CA LEU A 336 -12.07 17.14 19.02
C LEU A 336 -12.82 17.24 17.68
N ASP A 337 -12.88 18.42 17.06
CA ASP A 337 -13.49 18.60 15.74
C ASP A 337 -12.62 17.97 14.64
N PHE A 338 -11.29 17.98 14.79
CA PHE A 338 -10.36 17.30 13.88
C PHE A 338 -10.57 15.78 13.85
N LEU A 339 -10.78 15.15 15.02
CA LEU A 339 -11.05 13.71 15.14
C LEU A 339 -12.38 13.28 14.51
N GLU A 340 -13.29 14.23 14.27
CA GLU A 340 -14.58 13.98 13.62
C GLU A 340 -14.50 13.98 12.08
N LEU A 341 -13.49 14.61 11.47
CA LEU A 341 -13.51 14.97 10.03
C LEU A 341 -13.68 13.80 9.06
N LYS A 342 -13.11 12.63 9.37
CA LYS A 342 -13.21 11.42 8.53
C LYS A 342 -14.42 10.52 8.89
N ARG A 343 -15.13 10.79 9.98
CA ARG A 343 -16.21 9.92 10.46
C ARG A 343 -17.39 9.91 9.48
N ASN A 344 -17.94 8.72 9.23
CA ASN A 344 -19.07 8.57 8.31
C ASN A 344 -20.34 9.25 8.85
N ILE A 345 -20.64 9.08 10.14
CA ILE A 345 -21.80 9.66 10.83
C ILE A 345 -21.51 11.11 11.25
N GLY A 346 -22.51 11.99 11.19
CA GLY A 346 -22.46 13.41 11.58
C GLY A 346 -22.85 14.36 10.46
N ASP A 347 -22.82 15.67 10.73
CA ASP A 347 -23.08 16.70 9.71
C ASP A 347 -22.02 16.66 8.61
N GLY A 348 -22.46 16.44 7.36
CA GLY A 348 -21.60 16.40 6.19
C GLY A 348 -20.86 17.72 5.92
N ASN A 349 -21.36 18.85 6.41
CA ASN A 349 -20.66 20.14 6.29
C ASN A 349 -19.42 20.23 7.20
N MET A 350 -19.31 19.37 8.21
CA MET A 350 -18.19 19.32 9.17
C MET A 350 -17.29 18.11 8.91
N ARG A 351 -17.07 17.75 7.64
CA ARG A 351 -16.32 16.57 7.20
C ARG A 351 -15.37 16.88 6.04
N ALA A 352 -14.31 16.10 5.96
CA ALA A 352 -13.32 16.08 4.89
C ALA A 352 -12.76 14.64 4.84
N ARG A 353 -13.43 13.77 4.08
CA ARG A 353 -13.24 12.30 4.19
C ARG A 353 -12.12 11.77 3.30
N ASP A 354 -11.70 12.53 2.30
CA ASP A 354 -10.69 12.16 1.30
C ASP A 354 -9.26 12.46 1.81
N LEU A 355 -9.14 13.37 2.77
CA LEU A 355 -7.93 13.59 3.57
C LEU A 355 -7.68 12.43 4.55
N PHE A 356 -6.41 12.21 4.87
CA PHE A 356 -5.95 11.31 5.92
C PHE A 356 -5.49 12.11 7.14
N TYR A 357 -5.53 11.50 8.33
CA TYR A 357 -5.29 12.20 9.59
C TYR A 357 -4.26 11.45 10.43
N GLY A 358 -3.31 12.19 10.99
CA GLY A 358 -2.31 11.68 11.91
C GLY A 358 -2.17 12.58 13.13
N LEU A 359 -1.88 11.99 14.28
CA LEU A 359 -1.54 12.71 15.50
C LEU A 359 -0.03 12.75 15.68
N TRP A 360 0.46 13.93 16.07
CA TRP A 360 1.87 14.17 16.41
C TRP A 360 1.95 14.36 17.93
N ILE A 361 2.19 13.26 18.64
CA ILE A 361 1.88 13.12 20.07
C ILE A 361 3.14 13.35 20.92
N PRO A 362 3.18 14.37 21.81
CA PRO A 362 4.24 14.51 22.81
C PRO A 362 4.09 13.46 23.91
N ASP A 363 5.21 13.03 24.50
CA ASP A 363 5.28 12.06 25.60
C ASP A 363 4.39 12.51 26.77
N LEU A 364 4.33 13.81 27.06
CA LEU A 364 3.49 14.40 28.11
C LEU A 364 1.99 14.09 27.94
N PHE A 365 1.47 13.99 26.71
CA PHE A 365 0.07 13.60 26.52
C PHE A 365 -0.16 12.15 26.96
N MET A 366 0.76 11.25 26.61
CA MET A 366 0.69 9.85 27.01
C MET A 366 0.84 9.69 28.53
N GLU A 367 1.75 10.44 29.17
CA GLU A 367 1.85 10.53 30.64
C GLU A 367 0.52 10.98 31.27
N ARG A 368 -0.06 12.10 30.79
CA ARG A 368 -1.30 12.67 31.32
C ARG A 368 -2.49 11.70 31.18
N VAL A 369 -2.62 10.99 30.06
CA VAL A 369 -3.66 9.94 29.86
C VAL A 369 -3.46 8.74 30.80
N TYR A 370 -2.21 8.33 31.03
CA TYR A 370 -1.87 7.21 31.91
C TYR A 370 -2.20 7.52 33.37
N ASN A 371 -1.77 8.69 33.84
CA ASN A 371 -1.90 9.14 35.24
C ASN A 371 -3.31 9.65 35.62
N ASP A 372 -4.25 9.76 34.67
CA ASP A 372 -5.58 10.34 34.87
C ASP A 372 -5.58 11.86 35.14
N GLU A 373 -4.61 12.56 34.57
CA GLU A 373 -4.41 14.00 34.77
C GLU A 373 -5.20 14.87 33.77
N MET A 374 -5.33 16.16 34.09
CA MET A 374 -5.93 17.16 33.21
C MET A 374 -5.04 17.45 31.99
N TRP A 375 -5.68 17.84 30.89
CA TRP A 375 -5.07 18.24 29.64
C TRP A 375 -5.63 19.60 29.20
N SER A 376 -4.74 20.55 28.96
CA SER A 376 -5.06 21.91 28.55
C SER A 376 -5.06 22.03 27.03
N LEU A 377 -6.21 22.42 26.49
CA LEU A 377 -6.43 22.64 25.06
C LEU A 377 -6.17 24.11 24.72
N MET A 378 -5.16 24.36 23.89
CA MET A 378 -4.58 25.68 23.64
C MET A 378 -4.75 26.11 22.18
N CYS A 379 -4.86 27.43 21.94
CA CYS A 379 -4.76 28.00 20.59
C CYS A 379 -3.29 28.39 20.31
N PRO A 380 -2.70 28.05 19.15
CA PRO A 380 -1.30 28.39 18.86
C PRO A 380 -1.02 29.90 18.77
N SER A 381 -2.04 30.74 18.56
CA SER A 381 -1.90 32.20 18.63
C SER A 381 -1.80 32.74 20.06
N GLU A 382 -2.31 32.00 21.04
CA GLU A 382 -2.26 32.33 22.47
C GLU A 382 -1.07 31.67 23.17
N SER A 383 -0.68 30.48 22.68
CA SER A 383 0.37 29.62 23.22
C SER A 383 1.34 29.19 22.11
N PRO A 384 2.15 30.12 21.56
CA PRO A 384 3.02 29.88 20.42
C PRO A 384 4.24 28.99 20.76
N GLY A 385 4.97 28.53 19.75
CA GLY A 385 6.22 27.79 19.92
C GLY A 385 6.08 26.34 20.38
N LEU A 386 4.91 25.88 20.85
CA LEU A 386 4.67 24.48 21.23
C LEU A 386 4.97 23.48 20.10
N ALA A 387 4.75 23.88 18.84
CA ALA A 387 5.08 23.09 17.65
C ALA A 387 6.57 23.12 17.27
N ASP A 388 7.37 23.97 17.92
CA ASP A 388 8.78 24.25 17.61
C ASP A 388 9.74 23.67 18.65
N VAL A 389 9.23 23.14 19.77
CA VAL A 389 9.99 22.42 20.83
C VAL A 389 9.45 21.00 21.02
N TRP A 390 10.26 20.11 21.61
CA TRP A 390 9.92 18.72 21.91
C TRP A 390 10.50 18.28 23.27
N GLY A 391 10.08 17.13 23.79
CA GLY A 391 10.59 16.56 25.04
C GLY A 391 10.44 17.49 26.25
N ASP A 392 11.51 17.67 27.02
CA ASP A 392 11.48 18.44 28.27
C ASP A 392 11.25 19.95 28.02
N GLU A 393 11.78 20.51 26.93
CA GLU A 393 11.50 21.90 26.53
C GLU A 393 10.01 22.11 26.24
N PHE A 394 9.37 21.15 25.57
CA PHE A 394 7.91 21.15 25.38
C PHE A 394 7.16 21.06 26.71
N LYS A 395 7.59 20.16 27.61
CA LYS A 395 6.97 19.95 28.92
C LYS A 395 7.06 21.20 29.81
N GLU A 396 8.19 21.91 29.79
CA GLU A 396 8.33 23.21 30.44
C GLU A 396 7.46 24.29 29.81
N LEU A 397 7.49 24.45 28.48
CA LEU A 397 6.73 25.50 27.79
C LEU A 397 5.22 25.31 27.97
N TYR A 398 4.75 24.07 27.82
CA TYR A 398 3.35 23.71 28.01
C TYR A 398 2.88 23.96 29.44
N THR A 399 3.59 23.42 30.45
CA THR A 399 3.19 23.61 31.86
C THR A 399 3.36 25.05 32.35
N ARG A 400 4.21 25.86 31.69
CA ARG A 400 4.25 27.32 31.87
C ARG A 400 2.96 27.98 31.38
N TYR A 401 2.50 27.64 30.18
CA TYR A 401 1.22 28.13 29.66
C TYR A 401 0.00 27.64 30.44
N GLU A 402 0.02 26.44 31.03
CA GLU A 402 -0.99 25.99 31.98
C GLU A 402 -1.05 26.90 33.23
N LYS A 403 0.11 27.29 33.79
CA LYS A 403 0.22 28.21 34.95
C LYS A 403 -0.15 29.65 34.63
N GLU A 404 0.13 30.11 33.41
CA GLU A 404 -0.24 31.43 32.90
C GLU A 404 -1.73 31.52 32.50
N GLY A 405 -2.50 30.43 32.58
CA GLY A 405 -3.92 30.40 32.19
C GLY A 405 -4.16 30.44 30.68
N ARG A 406 -3.14 30.17 29.86
CA ARG A 406 -3.15 30.32 28.40
C ARG A 406 -3.69 29.05 27.72
N PHE A 407 -4.96 28.76 27.99
CA PHE A 407 -5.70 27.66 27.38
C PHE A 407 -7.15 28.05 27.12
N ARG A 408 -7.73 27.52 26.03
CA ARG A 408 -9.15 27.71 25.67
C ARG A 408 -10.09 26.86 26.50
N LYS A 409 -9.62 25.67 26.94
CA LYS A 409 -10.39 24.70 27.73
C LYS A 409 -9.44 23.73 28.45
N GLN A 410 -9.80 23.28 29.64
CA GLN A 410 -9.22 22.08 30.25
C GLN A 410 -10.21 20.90 30.19
N VAL A 411 -9.69 19.70 30.00
CA VAL A 411 -10.43 18.42 29.96
C VAL A 411 -9.60 17.34 30.66
N GLU A 412 -10.20 16.25 31.09
CA GLU A 412 -9.44 15.04 31.42
C GLU A 412 -8.67 14.58 30.17
N ALA A 413 -7.38 14.20 30.31
CA ALA A 413 -6.62 13.69 29.16
C ALA A 413 -7.29 12.46 28.52
N ARG A 414 -7.95 11.63 29.34
CA ARG A 414 -8.73 10.47 28.89
C ARG A 414 -9.95 10.84 28.03
N THR A 415 -10.53 12.03 28.17
CA THR A 415 -11.62 12.48 27.27
C THR A 415 -11.12 12.60 25.82
N VAL A 416 -9.92 13.16 25.61
CA VAL A 416 -9.31 13.22 24.27
C VAL A 416 -8.91 11.82 23.81
N TRP A 417 -8.33 11.00 24.70
CA TRP A 417 -7.97 9.61 24.39
C TRP A 417 -9.15 8.78 23.86
N LEU A 418 -10.30 8.84 24.53
CA LEU A 418 -11.51 8.10 24.12
C LEU A 418 -12.03 8.57 22.75
N ALA A 419 -11.92 9.86 22.43
CA ALA A 419 -12.24 10.38 21.10
C ALA A 419 -11.29 9.85 20.00
N ILE A 420 -9.99 9.76 20.30
CA ILE A 420 -8.98 9.16 19.40
C ILE A 420 -9.34 7.70 19.11
N LEU A 421 -9.55 6.89 20.16
CA LEU A 421 -9.86 5.47 20.00
C LEU A 421 -11.19 5.25 19.27
N ARG A 422 -12.20 6.09 19.51
CA ARG A 422 -13.48 6.05 18.79
C ARG A 422 -13.27 6.29 17.28
N SER A 423 -12.55 7.34 16.92
CA SER A 423 -12.28 7.65 15.51
C SER A 423 -11.51 6.52 14.83
N GLN A 424 -10.56 5.89 15.54
CA GLN A 424 -9.81 4.73 15.03
C GLN A 424 -10.70 3.50 14.80
N VAL A 425 -11.64 3.19 15.69
CA VAL A 425 -12.59 2.09 15.50
C VAL A 425 -13.55 2.36 14.34
N GLU A 426 -13.99 3.62 14.16
CA GLU A 426 -14.94 3.99 13.10
C GLU A 426 -14.29 4.21 11.72
N THR A 427 -12.99 4.55 11.64
CA THR A 427 -12.34 4.99 10.38
C THR A 427 -10.99 4.34 10.07
N GLY A 428 -10.41 3.59 11.02
CA GLY A 428 -9.02 3.10 10.94
C GLY A 428 -7.95 4.16 11.24
N THR A 429 -8.34 5.41 11.52
CA THR A 429 -7.48 6.60 11.69
C THR A 429 -8.00 7.48 12.85
N PRO A 430 -7.24 8.44 13.42
CA PRO A 430 -5.94 8.93 12.99
C PRO A 430 -4.79 7.96 13.23
N TYR A 431 -3.71 8.15 12.47
CA TYR A 431 -2.40 7.55 12.70
C TYR A 431 -1.82 8.01 14.04
N MET A 432 -0.96 7.18 14.65
CA MET A 432 -0.33 7.46 15.95
C MET A 432 1.19 7.57 15.80
N LEU A 433 1.73 8.78 15.91
CA LEU A 433 3.16 9.05 15.85
C LEU A 433 3.59 9.85 17.08
N TYR A 434 4.70 9.45 17.70
CA TYR A 434 5.19 10.01 18.94
C TYR A 434 6.28 11.05 18.64
N LYS A 435 5.90 12.33 18.69
CA LYS A 435 6.71 13.52 18.39
C LYS A 435 8.10 13.44 19.00
N ASP A 436 8.17 13.07 20.26
CA ASP A 436 9.41 13.08 21.01
C ASP A 436 10.31 11.88 20.66
N HIS A 437 9.76 10.69 20.43
CA HIS A 437 10.54 9.56 19.86
C HIS A 437 11.03 9.83 18.43
N CYS A 438 10.26 10.58 17.64
CA CYS A 438 10.66 11.01 16.31
C CYS A 438 11.85 11.98 16.35
N ASN A 439 11.78 13.01 17.20
CA ASN A 439 12.82 14.04 17.31
C ASN A 439 14.08 13.51 18.04
N ARG A 440 13.92 12.95 19.25
CA ARG A 440 14.99 12.42 20.13
C ARG A 440 15.86 11.34 19.48
N LYS A 441 15.37 10.71 18.40
CA LYS A 441 16.01 9.58 17.72
C LYS A 441 16.07 9.77 16.20
N SER A 442 16.30 11.00 15.75
CA SER A 442 16.53 11.33 14.33
C SER A 442 17.89 11.99 14.13
N ASN A 443 18.59 11.60 13.06
CA ASN A 443 19.82 12.25 12.63
C ASN A 443 19.62 13.69 12.09
N HIS A 444 18.37 14.18 12.04
CA HIS A 444 18.01 15.57 11.73
C HIS A 444 17.84 16.47 12.96
N GLN A 445 18.00 15.97 14.20
CA GLN A 445 17.67 16.75 15.42
C GLN A 445 18.42 18.10 15.58
N HIS A 446 19.52 18.30 14.84
CA HIS A 446 20.30 19.55 14.80
C HIS A 446 19.78 20.58 13.77
N LEU A 447 18.80 20.21 12.94
CA LEU A 447 18.13 21.12 11.99
C LEU A 447 17.00 21.92 12.64
N GLY A 448 16.46 21.42 13.76
CA GLY A 448 15.28 21.93 14.44
C GLY A 448 14.18 20.87 14.54
N THR A 449 13.07 21.24 15.19
CA THR A 449 11.98 20.31 15.52
C THR A 449 11.25 19.80 14.27
N ILE A 450 11.18 18.49 14.14
CA ILE A 450 10.37 17.76 13.15
C ILE A 450 8.90 17.81 13.60
N LYS A 451 8.03 18.26 12.69
CA LYS A 451 6.63 18.59 12.98
C LYS A 451 5.60 17.57 12.46
N CYS A 452 5.98 16.68 11.55
CA CYS A 452 5.07 15.69 10.97
C CYS A 452 5.84 14.51 10.35
N SER A 453 5.07 13.56 9.79
CA SER A 453 5.54 12.52 8.90
C SER A 453 4.88 12.65 7.51
N ASN A 454 5.15 11.73 6.59
CA ASN A 454 4.53 11.66 5.26
C ASN A 454 3.10 11.04 5.30
N LEU A 455 2.54 10.80 4.11
CA LEU A 455 1.27 10.10 3.90
C LEU A 455 1.20 8.70 4.56
N CYS A 456 2.31 7.96 4.57
CA CYS A 456 2.37 6.54 4.95
C CYS A 456 3.05 6.26 6.31
N THR A 457 3.41 7.30 7.07
CA THR A 457 3.95 7.26 8.45
C THR A 457 5.35 6.67 8.66
N GLU A 458 6.10 6.38 7.60
CA GLU A 458 7.47 5.86 7.67
C GLU A 458 8.56 6.95 7.59
N ILE A 459 8.24 8.17 7.12
CA ILE A 459 9.25 9.23 6.88
C ILE A 459 9.26 10.26 8.00
N VAL A 460 10.44 10.56 8.54
CA VAL A 460 10.64 11.46 9.68
C VAL A 460 11.78 12.44 9.32
N GLU A 461 11.49 13.28 8.34
CA GLU A 461 12.40 14.28 7.78
C GLU A 461 12.03 15.70 8.28
N TYR A 462 12.98 16.64 8.26
CA TYR A 462 12.77 18.01 8.72
C TYR A 462 12.14 18.86 7.60
N SER A 463 11.20 19.73 7.93
CA SER A 463 10.56 20.64 6.96
C SER A 463 10.23 22.00 7.57
N SER A 464 10.46 23.06 6.78
CA SER A 464 10.26 24.48 7.14
C SER A 464 9.42 25.20 6.07
N PRO A 465 9.08 26.49 6.25
CA PRO A 465 8.52 27.32 5.19
C PRO A 465 9.36 27.34 3.89
N GLU A 466 10.68 27.22 4.00
CA GLU A 466 11.65 27.23 2.89
C GLU A 466 11.96 25.83 2.35
N GLU A 467 11.75 24.79 3.15
CA GLU A 467 12.22 23.43 2.90
C GLU A 467 11.09 22.40 3.03
N VAL A 468 10.68 21.86 1.88
CA VAL A 468 9.72 20.76 1.81
C VAL A 468 10.52 19.47 1.67
N ALA A 469 10.44 18.57 2.65
CA ALA A 469 11.22 17.33 2.64
C ALA A 469 10.78 16.38 1.53
N VAL A 470 11.64 15.44 1.13
CA VAL A 470 11.50 14.67 -0.11
C VAL A 470 12.08 13.27 0.04
N CYS A 471 11.22 12.27 0.13
CA CYS A 471 11.69 10.90 0.27
C CYS A 471 11.87 10.18 -1.07
N ASN A 472 13.03 9.54 -1.21
CA ASN A 472 13.49 8.78 -2.37
C ASN A 472 13.52 7.29 -1.97
N LEU A 473 12.62 6.48 -2.53
CA LEU A 473 12.26 5.16 -1.98
C LEU A 473 12.63 3.96 -2.86
N ALA A 474 13.08 2.88 -2.22
CA ALA A 474 13.21 1.55 -2.82
C ALA A 474 12.99 0.44 -1.77
N SER A 475 12.55 -0.74 -2.20
CA SER A 475 12.30 -1.90 -1.32
C SER A 475 13.10 -3.12 -1.74
N ILE A 476 13.80 -3.74 -0.80
CA ILE A 476 14.57 -4.99 -1.00
C ILE A 476 13.68 -6.20 -0.72
N ALA A 477 13.73 -7.22 -1.58
CA ALA A 477 12.93 -8.43 -1.48
C ALA A 477 13.66 -9.48 -0.61
N VAL A 478 13.41 -9.46 0.71
CA VAL A 478 14.25 -10.23 1.67
C VAL A 478 14.13 -11.75 1.51
N ASN A 479 13.07 -12.24 0.85
CA ASN A 479 12.94 -13.64 0.46
C ASN A 479 13.94 -14.10 -0.60
N MET A 480 14.51 -13.19 -1.42
CA MET A 480 15.51 -13.51 -2.45
C MET A 480 16.91 -13.84 -1.88
N PHE A 481 17.07 -13.78 -0.55
CA PHE A 481 18.31 -14.08 0.18
C PHE A 481 18.17 -15.35 1.03
N VAL A 482 17.02 -16.04 0.98
CA VAL A 482 16.81 -17.34 1.63
C VAL A 482 17.20 -18.46 0.66
N ASN A 483 18.09 -19.36 1.10
CA ASN A 483 18.18 -20.69 0.54
C ASN A 483 17.23 -21.61 1.33
N ALA A 484 16.17 -22.08 0.68
CA ALA A 484 15.13 -22.89 1.33
C ALA A 484 15.56 -24.34 1.61
N ASP A 485 16.53 -24.87 0.86
CA ASP A 485 17.02 -26.24 1.01
C ASP A 485 17.95 -26.36 2.21
N THR A 486 18.90 -25.42 2.35
CA THR A 486 19.80 -25.33 3.51
C THR A 486 19.20 -24.60 4.70
N LYS A 487 18.08 -23.88 4.52
CA LYS A 487 17.44 -22.98 5.49
C LYS A 487 18.42 -21.95 6.06
N THR A 488 19.16 -21.30 5.17
CA THR A 488 20.15 -20.26 5.50
C THR A 488 19.80 -18.92 4.83
N PHE A 489 20.11 -17.82 5.51
CA PHE A 489 19.92 -16.47 5.00
C PHE A 489 21.27 -15.82 4.63
N ASP A 490 21.36 -15.26 3.43
CA ASP A 490 22.57 -14.65 2.84
C ASP A 490 22.69 -13.16 3.21
N PHE A 491 23.31 -12.89 4.36
CA PHE A 491 23.49 -11.53 4.88
C PHE A 491 24.54 -10.72 4.12
N ASP A 492 25.61 -11.35 3.59
CA ASP A 492 26.62 -10.67 2.78
C ASP A 492 26.02 -10.11 1.49
N LYS A 493 25.22 -10.92 0.79
CA LYS A 493 24.51 -10.48 -0.42
C LYS A 493 23.42 -9.47 -0.11
N LEU A 494 22.73 -9.57 1.04
CA LEU A 494 21.80 -8.54 1.50
C LEU A 494 22.53 -7.20 1.71
N LYS A 495 23.72 -7.21 2.33
CA LYS A 495 24.60 -6.05 2.46
C LYS A 495 25.02 -5.50 1.10
N THR A 496 25.44 -6.35 0.16
CA THR A 496 25.78 -5.94 -1.22
C THR A 496 24.62 -5.23 -1.91
N VAL A 497 23.41 -5.79 -1.83
CA VAL A 497 22.20 -5.18 -2.44
C VAL A 497 21.83 -3.88 -1.74
N ALA A 498 21.92 -3.79 -0.42
CA ALA A 498 21.70 -2.54 0.31
C ALA A 498 22.64 -1.42 -0.17
N LYS A 499 23.93 -1.74 -0.36
CA LYS A 499 24.93 -0.79 -0.90
C LYS A 499 24.59 -0.30 -2.31
N ILE A 500 24.12 -1.17 -3.19
CA ILE A 500 23.68 -0.79 -4.55
C ILE A 500 22.45 0.12 -4.47
N VAL A 501 21.46 -0.23 -3.65
CA VAL A 501 20.25 0.59 -3.46
C VAL A 501 20.58 1.97 -2.90
N THR A 502 21.50 2.10 -1.93
CA THR A 502 21.96 3.40 -1.42
C THR A 502 22.56 4.27 -2.52
N ARG A 503 23.46 3.72 -3.36
CA ARG A 503 24.07 4.47 -4.47
C ARG A 503 23.05 4.89 -5.53
N ASN A 504 22.08 4.02 -5.83
CA ASN A 504 21.00 4.34 -6.75
C ASN A 504 20.09 5.46 -6.21
N LEU A 505 19.76 5.44 -4.91
CA LEU A 505 18.94 6.48 -4.30
C LEU A 505 19.72 7.81 -4.11
N ASP A 506 21.04 7.77 -3.87
CA ASP A 506 21.89 8.98 -3.92
C ASP A 506 21.92 9.60 -5.32
N LYS A 507 22.03 8.79 -6.37
CA LYS A 507 21.91 9.24 -7.78
C LYS A 507 20.53 9.85 -8.07
N VAL A 508 19.43 9.21 -7.63
CA VAL A 508 18.05 9.70 -7.82
C VAL A 508 17.87 11.14 -7.33
N ILE A 509 18.54 11.56 -6.25
CA ILE A 509 18.47 12.93 -5.72
C ILE A 509 18.99 13.96 -6.74
N ASP A 510 20.02 13.63 -7.51
CA ASP A 510 20.62 14.58 -8.46
C ASP A 510 19.85 14.62 -9.79
N VAL A 511 19.32 13.49 -10.26
CA VAL A 511 18.62 13.35 -11.56
C VAL A 511 17.08 13.48 -11.49
N ASN A 512 16.52 13.77 -10.31
CA ASN A 512 15.07 13.93 -10.13
C ASN A 512 14.56 15.32 -10.58
N PHE A 513 13.40 15.32 -11.26
CA PHE A 513 12.62 16.52 -11.51
C PHE A 513 11.86 16.97 -10.25
N TYR A 514 12.12 18.19 -9.79
CA TYR A 514 11.49 18.76 -8.59
C TYR A 514 10.36 19.72 -8.98
N PRO A 515 9.11 19.50 -8.53
CA PRO A 515 7.96 20.30 -8.95
C PRO A 515 7.92 21.71 -8.32
N ILE A 516 8.62 21.92 -7.20
CA ILE A 516 8.77 23.22 -6.52
C ILE A 516 10.21 23.39 -6.00
N LYS A 517 10.71 24.64 -5.89
CA LYS A 517 12.12 24.91 -5.54
C LYS A 517 12.51 24.37 -4.15
N GLU A 518 11.58 24.43 -3.20
CA GLU A 518 11.74 24.06 -1.79
C GLU A 518 12.08 22.57 -1.64
N THR A 519 11.53 21.74 -2.52
CA THR A 519 11.83 20.30 -2.58
C THR A 519 13.24 20.01 -3.07
N LYS A 520 13.74 20.77 -4.05
CA LYS A 520 15.13 20.64 -4.50
C LYS A 520 16.10 21.12 -3.41
N ILE A 521 15.78 22.22 -2.72
CA ILE A 521 16.61 22.79 -1.65
C ILE A 521 16.79 21.77 -0.51
N SER A 522 15.69 21.23 0.05
CA SER A 522 15.77 20.26 1.15
C SER A 522 16.54 19.00 0.73
N ASN A 523 16.16 18.39 -0.40
CA ASN A 523 16.77 17.13 -0.83
C ASN A 523 18.27 17.29 -1.19
N GLN A 524 18.70 18.42 -1.76
CA GLN A 524 20.12 18.67 -2.00
C GLN A 524 20.91 19.07 -0.73
N ARG A 525 20.27 19.64 0.31
CA ARG A 525 20.93 19.98 1.58
C ARG A 525 21.22 18.76 2.45
N HIS A 526 20.26 17.85 2.57
CA HIS A 526 20.29 16.74 3.54
C HIS A 526 20.50 15.37 2.87
N ARG A 527 20.06 15.22 1.62
CA ARG A 527 20.14 13.99 0.82
C ARG A 527 19.53 12.73 1.48
N PRO A 528 18.32 12.79 2.09
CA PRO A 528 17.70 11.63 2.71
C PRO A 528 17.26 10.60 1.67
N ILE A 529 17.33 9.33 2.05
CA ILE A 529 16.77 8.21 1.29
C ILE A 529 15.93 7.33 2.23
N GLY A 530 15.09 6.46 1.65
CA GLY A 530 14.33 5.48 2.41
C GLY A 530 14.41 4.11 1.77
N ILE A 531 15.23 3.24 2.36
CA ILE A 531 15.33 1.83 2.02
C ILE A 531 14.35 1.05 2.91
N GLY A 532 13.37 0.42 2.28
CA GLY A 532 12.44 -0.50 2.92
C GLY A 532 12.70 -1.95 2.53
N ILE A 533 11.84 -2.86 3.01
CA ILE A 533 11.81 -4.25 2.58
C ILE A 533 10.44 -4.64 2.03
N GLN A 534 10.34 -5.84 1.47
CA GLN A 534 9.11 -6.56 1.17
C GLN A 534 9.36 -8.07 1.27
N GLY A 535 8.30 -8.85 1.49
CA GLY A 535 8.39 -10.30 1.61
C GLY A 535 9.01 -10.80 2.91
N LEU A 536 8.86 -10.08 4.03
CA LEU A 536 9.34 -10.55 5.34
C LEU A 536 8.64 -11.86 5.75
N ALA A 537 7.32 -11.94 5.57
CA ALA A 537 6.56 -13.17 5.81
C ALA A 537 7.00 -14.31 4.87
N ASP A 538 7.24 -14.04 3.57
CA ASP A 538 7.78 -15.03 2.64
C ASP A 538 9.13 -15.57 3.11
N ALA A 539 10.04 -14.71 3.57
CA ALA A 539 11.34 -15.13 4.08
C ALA A 539 11.21 -16.04 5.33
N PHE A 540 10.32 -15.69 6.27
CA PHE A 540 10.04 -16.54 7.44
C PHE A 540 9.43 -17.90 7.03
N LEU A 541 8.46 -17.91 6.11
CA LEU A 541 7.83 -19.14 5.61
C LEU A 541 8.82 -20.05 4.89
N LEU A 542 9.72 -19.49 4.07
CA LEU A 542 10.79 -20.25 3.39
C LEU A 542 11.82 -20.81 4.38
N MET A 543 12.18 -20.06 5.42
CA MET A 543 13.06 -20.52 6.51
C MET A 543 12.37 -21.52 7.47
N ARG A 544 11.05 -21.71 7.34
CA ARG A 544 10.20 -22.52 8.24
C ARG A 544 10.09 -21.96 9.66
N TYR A 545 10.12 -20.63 9.79
CA TYR A 545 9.94 -19.93 11.05
C TYR A 545 8.51 -19.37 11.17
N PRO A 546 7.71 -19.78 12.17
CA PRO A 546 6.49 -19.08 12.53
C PRO A 546 6.76 -17.61 12.84
N PHE A 547 5.84 -16.70 12.49
CA PHE A 547 6.09 -15.25 12.64
C PHE A 547 6.39 -14.83 14.10
N GLU A 548 5.81 -15.54 15.07
CA GLU A 548 5.99 -15.32 16.50
C GLU A 548 7.17 -16.09 17.14
N SER A 549 7.96 -16.80 16.34
CA SER A 549 9.11 -17.59 16.83
C SER A 549 10.31 -16.72 17.22
N LYS A 550 11.17 -17.25 18.09
CA LYS A 550 12.43 -16.60 18.48
C LYS A 550 13.37 -16.44 17.28
N GLU A 551 13.32 -17.42 16.38
CA GLU A 551 14.08 -17.51 15.15
C GLU A 551 13.67 -16.40 14.16
N ALA A 552 12.36 -16.15 14.01
CA ALA A 552 11.84 -15.01 13.25
C ALA A 552 12.22 -13.66 13.90
N LYS A 553 12.19 -13.55 15.23
CA LYS A 553 12.60 -12.35 15.98
C LYS A 553 14.10 -12.04 15.79
N GLU A 554 14.96 -13.06 15.87
CA GLU A 554 16.40 -12.93 15.59
C GLU A 554 16.69 -12.61 14.12
N LEU A 555 15.98 -13.22 13.18
CA LEU A 555 16.15 -12.95 11.76
C LEU A 555 15.69 -11.53 11.40
N ASN A 556 14.59 -11.05 11.99
CA ASN A 556 14.14 -9.66 11.91
C ASN A 556 15.25 -8.68 12.35
N ILE A 557 15.88 -8.92 13.50
CA ILE A 557 17.02 -8.09 13.98
C ILE A 557 18.17 -8.12 12.96
N LYS A 558 18.63 -9.32 12.56
CA LYS A 558 19.81 -9.49 11.69
C LYS A 558 19.60 -8.90 10.29
N ILE A 559 18.38 -8.97 9.74
CA ILE A 559 18.02 -8.31 8.46
C ILE A 559 18.16 -6.79 8.58
N PHE A 560 17.55 -6.17 9.59
CA PHE A 560 17.56 -4.70 9.70
C PHE A 560 18.92 -4.15 10.14
N GLU A 561 19.65 -4.86 10.99
CA GLU A 561 21.06 -4.56 11.30
C GLU A 561 21.92 -4.56 10.02
N THR A 562 21.75 -5.56 9.16
CA THR A 562 22.48 -5.69 7.88
C THR A 562 22.13 -4.58 6.89
N LEU A 563 20.85 -4.21 6.79
CA LEU A 563 20.40 -3.12 5.92
C LEU A 563 21.01 -1.79 6.35
N TYR A 564 20.96 -1.46 7.65
CA TYR A 564 21.51 -0.22 8.17
C TYR A 564 23.03 -0.17 8.05
N TYR A 565 23.72 -1.28 8.35
CA TYR A 565 25.18 -1.38 8.19
C TYR A 565 25.60 -1.20 6.72
N GLY A 566 24.95 -1.91 5.79
CA GLY A 566 25.24 -1.80 4.36
C GLY A 566 24.96 -0.40 3.81
N ALA A 567 23.85 0.22 4.20
CA ALA A 567 23.50 1.56 3.76
C ALA A 567 24.46 2.63 4.29
N LEU A 568 24.86 2.54 5.56
CA LEU A 568 25.88 3.42 6.15
C LEU A 568 27.25 3.22 5.49
N GLU A 569 27.66 1.98 5.22
CA GLU A 569 28.94 1.68 4.55
C GLU A 569 28.99 2.30 3.14
N ALA A 570 27.94 2.12 2.32
CA ALA A 570 27.85 2.78 1.01
C ALA A 570 27.75 4.30 1.09
N SER A 571 27.02 4.85 2.08
CA SER A 571 26.93 6.30 2.25
C SER A 571 28.26 6.91 2.73
N CYS A 572 29.08 6.14 3.47
CA CYS A 572 30.43 6.52 3.85
C CYS A 572 31.43 6.45 2.67
N GLU A 573 31.34 5.42 1.82
CA GLU A 573 32.08 5.33 0.55
C GLU A 573 31.78 6.55 -0.34
N LEU A 574 30.49 6.85 -0.56
CA LEU A 574 30.06 8.03 -1.32
C LEU A 574 30.51 9.36 -0.71
N ALA A 575 30.73 9.43 0.60
CA ALA A 575 31.25 10.62 1.26
C ALA A 575 32.77 10.77 1.09
N ALA A 576 33.51 9.66 1.08
CA ALA A 576 34.93 9.64 0.72
C ALA A 576 35.16 10.07 -0.75
N GLU A 577 34.23 9.73 -1.65
CA GLU A 577 34.27 10.12 -3.07
C GLU A 577 33.79 11.56 -3.34
N LYS A 578 32.66 11.96 -2.76
CA LYS A 578 31.90 13.18 -3.15
C LYS A 578 31.79 14.24 -2.05
N GLY A 579 32.34 14.00 -0.87
CA GLY A 579 32.05 14.76 0.35
C GLY A 579 30.69 14.41 0.98
N THR A 580 30.49 14.84 2.22
CA THR A 580 29.26 14.64 3.00
C THR A 580 28.08 15.46 2.47
N TYR A 581 26.87 15.27 3.03
CA TYR A 581 25.75 16.19 2.79
C TYR A 581 26.00 17.54 3.48
N LYS A 582 25.41 18.63 2.95
CA LYS A 582 25.72 20.02 3.34
C LYS A 582 25.48 20.31 4.83
N THR A 583 24.59 19.58 5.48
CA THR A 583 24.28 19.72 6.92
C THR A 583 24.74 18.52 7.74
N TYR A 584 25.85 17.87 7.37
CA TYR A 584 26.43 16.76 8.13
C TYR A 584 26.97 17.21 9.49
N GLU A 585 27.64 18.36 9.55
CA GLU A 585 28.21 18.85 10.81
C GLU A 585 27.15 19.18 11.86
N GLY A 586 27.43 18.81 13.10
CA GLY A 586 26.51 18.92 14.23
C GLY A 586 25.48 17.79 14.34
N SER A 587 25.34 16.94 13.33
CA SER A 587 24.45 15.78 13.37
C SER A 587 24.90 14.72 14.39
N PRO A 588 23.99 13.84 14.86
CA PRO A 588 24.37 12.67 15.63
C PRO A 588 25.44 11.77 14.97
N VAL A 589 25.33 11.49 13.67
CA VAL A 589 26.34 10.65 12.99
C VAL A 589 27.71 11.31 12.94
N SER A 590 27.81 12.65 12.84
CA SER A 590 29.11 13.36 12.93
C SER A 590 29.72 13.35 14.33
N LYS A 591 28.92 12.98 15.35
CA LYS A 591 29.34 12.74 16.74
C LYS A 591 29.58 11.25 17.04
N GLY A 592 29.54 10.38 16.03
CA GLY A 592 29.68 8.93 16.19
C GLY A 592 28.47 8.22 16.82
N ILE A 593 27.31 8.88 16.86
CA ILE A 593 26.04 8.36 17.38
C ILE A 593 25.22 7.84 16.19
N LEU A 594 25.05 6.53 16.12
CA LEU A 594 24.20 5.84 15.14
C LEU A 594 22.84 5.52 15.77
N GLN A 595 21.89 5.04 14.95
CA GLN A 595 20.50 4.89 15.40
C GLN A 595 20.34 4.01 16.65
N TYR A 596 21.03 2.87 16.73
CA TYR A 596 20.87 1.95 17.86
C TYR A 596 21.40 2.55 19.18
N ASP A 597 22.39 3.47 19.13
CA ASP A 597 22.85 4.21 20.30
C ASP A 597 21.71 5.09 20.85
N MET A 598 20.92 5.73 19.98
CA MET A 598 19.74 6.53 20.37
C MET A 598 18.59 5.71 20.97
N TRP A 599 18.61 4.39 20.77
CA TRP A 599 17.68 3.44 21.39
C TRP A 599 18.26 2.74 22.62
N ASN A 600 19.53 3.00 22.97
CA ASN A 600 20.31 2.27 23.97
C ASN A 600 20.42 0.75 23.69
N VAL A 601 20.38 0.37 22.41
CA VAL A 601 20.46 -1.03 21.95
C VAL A 601 21.89 -1.37 21.54
N LYS A 602 22.41 -2.49 22.05
CA LYS A 602 23.66 -3.07 21.56
C LYS A 602 23.38 -3.95 20.33
N PRO A 603 24.01 -3.72 19.16
CA PRO A 603 23.88 -4.60 18.00
C PRO A 603 24.37 -6.02 18.25
N THR A 604 24.08 -6.94 17.33
CA THR A 604 24.65 -8.30 17.36
C THR A 604 26.13 -8.28 16.96
N ALA A 605 26.77 -9.45 17.00
CA ALA A 605 28.15 -9.62 16.53
C ALA A 605 28.26 -9.84 15.00
N LEU A 606 27.18 -9.61 14.24
CA LEU A 606 27.14 -9.89 12.79
C LEU A 606 28.03 -8.93 11.98
N TRP A 607 28.12 -7.66 12.38
CA TRP A 607 28.89 -6.63 11.66
C TRP A 607 29.81 -5.82 12.56
N ASN A 608 30.95 -5.36 12.01
CA ASN A 608 31.97 -4.62 12.76
C ASN A 608 31.63 -3.12 12.90
N TRP A 609 30.64 -2.83 13.74
CA TRP A 609 30.16 -1.47 14.01
C TRP A 609 31.24 -0.48 14.46
N ASN A 610 32.29 -0.95 15.14
CA ASN A 610 33.42 -0.10 15.56
C ASN A 610 34.27 0.38 14.37
N GLU A 611 34.55 -0.51 13.43
CA GLU A 611 35.26 -0.17 12.19
C GLU A 611 34.43 0.76 11.30
N LEU A 612 33.11 0.53 11.20
CA LEU A 612 32.22 1.43 10.46
C LEU A 612 32.16 2.81 11.13
N LYS A 613 32.05 2.91 12.46
CA LYS A 613 32.14 4.18 13.19
C LYS A 613 33.50 4.89 12.95
N ALA A 614 34.61 4.15 12.90
CA ALA A 614 35.92 4.72 12.59
C ALA A 614 36.02 5.24 11.13
N LYS A 615 35.41 4.54 10.16
CA LYS A 615 35.30 5.01 8.77
C LYS A 615 34.45 6.29 8.67
N ILE A 616 33.29 6.32 9.34
CA ILE A 616 32.39 7.49 9.40
C ILE A 616 33.08 8.67 10.10
N ALA A 617 33.82 8.46 11.19
CA ALA A 617 34.58 9.53 11.85
C ALA A 617 35.67 10.16 10.96
N LYS A 618 36.17 9.43 9.94
CA LYS A 618 37.19 9.90 8.99
C LYS A 618 36.62 10.51 7.71
N HIS A 619 35.49 10.01 7.21
CA HIS A 619 34.94 10.36 5.89
C HIS A 619 33.52 10.93 5.91
N GLY A 620 32.82 10.82 7.03
CA GLY A 620 31.40 11.11 7.18
C GLY A 620 30.48 10.18 6.38
N VAL A 621 29.26 10.65 6.11
CA VAL A 621 28.28 9.96 5.25
C VAL A 621 27.62 10.95 4.27
N ARG A 622 27.18 10.42 3.12
CA ARG A 622 26.63 11.20 2.00
C ARG A 622 25.15 11.55 2.17
N ASN A 623 24.43 10.78 2.98
CA ASN A 623 22.98 10.86 3.15
C ASN A 623 22.63 11.02 4.64
N SER A 624 21.69 11.91 4.96
CA SER A 624 21.32 12.18 6.36
C SER A 624 20.46 11.09 7.01
N LEU A 625 19.68 10.36 6.21
CA LEU A 625 18.76 9.29 6.63
C LEU A 625 18.74 8.21 5.54
N LEU A 626 18.54 6.96 5.94
CA LEU A 626 18.81 5.80 5.08
C LEU A 626 17.67 4.76 5.02
N ILE A 627 17.02 4.43 6.14
CA ILE A 627 16.16 3.25 6.25
C ILE A 627 14.73 3.67 6.64
N ALA A 628 13.75 3.31 5.81
CA ALA A 628 12.33 3.61 6.02
C ALA A 628 11.41 2.53 5.40
N PRO A 629 10.92 1.54 6.19
CA PRO A 629 10.00 0.52 5.68
C PRO A 629 8.60 1.06 5.39
N MET A 630 8.39 1.46 4.14
CA MET A 630 7.12 1.91 3.58
C MET A 630 6.13 0.76 3.29
N PRO A 631 4.86 1.03 2.95
CA PRO A 631 3.91 0.03 2.47
C PRO A 631 4.20 -0.27 1.00
N THR A 632 4.45 -1.53 0.66
CA THR A 632 4.90 -1.94 -0.68
C THR A 632 3.76 -2.47 -1.56
N ALA A 633 2.54 -1.99 -1.39
CA ALA A 633 1.32 -2.58 -1.94
C ALA A 633 1.41 -2.94 -3.43
N SER A 634 1.81 -1.99 -4.28
CA SER A 634 1.95 -2.26 -5.72
C SER A 634 3.25 -3.01 -6.08
N THR A 635 4.36 -2.70 -5.40
CA THR A 635 5.69 -3.23 -5.75
C THR A 635 5.90 -4.67 -5.30
N ALA A 636 5.32 -5.08 -4.16
CA ALA A 636 5.31 -6.47 -3.71
C ALA A 636 4.39 -7.33 -4.58
N GLN A 637 3.23 -6.81 -5.00
CA GLN A 637 2.37 -7.51 -5.97
C GLN A 637 3.08 -7.75 -7.31
N ILE A 638 3.93 -6.82 -7.77
CA ILE A 638 4.75 -6.98 -8.98
C ILE A 638 5.79 -8.10 -8.82
N LEU A 639 6.54 -8.13 -7.71
CA LEU A 639 7.57 -9.17 -7.49
C LEU A 639 6.98 -10.53 -7.09
N GLY A 640 5.78 -10.55 -6.51
CA GLY A 640 5.05 -11.74 -6.07
C GLY A 640 5.11 -12.03 -4.57
N ASN A 641 5.47 -11.02 -3.75
CA ASN A 641 5.76 -11.12 -2.33
C ASN A 641 4.60 -10.58 -1.45
N ASN A 642 4.60 -10.89 -0.16
CA ASN A 642 3.76 -10.20 0.83
C ASN A 642 4.24 -8.77 1.10
N GLU A 643 3.34 -7.93 1.63
CA GLU A 643 3.57 -6.48 1.74
C GLU A 643 4.50 -6.14 2.93
N SER A 644 5.61 -5.45 2.63
CA SER A 644 6.54 -4.85 3.60
C SER A 644 7.00 -5.81 4.73
N ILE A 645 6.81 -5.37 5.97
CA ILE A 645 7.08 -6.07 7.24
C ILE A 645 5.87 -6.90 7.76
N GLU A 646 4.78 -7.01 7.01
CA GLU A 646 3.52 -7.58 7.52
C GLU A 646 3.49 -9.12 7.48
N PRO A 647 2.80 -9.79 8.43
CA PRO A 647 2.34 -11.16 8.27
C PRO A 647 1.30 -11.28 7.14
N TYR A 648 0.95 -12.52 6.75
CA TYR A 648 -0.19 -12.73 5.86
C TYR A 648 -1.51 -12.34 6.55
N THR A 649 -2.27 -11.45 5.92
CA THR A 649 -3.58 -11.00 6.43
C THR A 649 -4.67 -12.08 6.31
N SER A 650 -4.49 -13.03 5.40
CA SER A 650 -5.28 -14.24 5.19
C SER A 650 -4.49 -15.24 4.34
N ASN A 651 -4.70 -16.56 4.52
CA ASN A 651 -4.17 -17.56 3.59
C ASN A 651 -5.04 -17.77 2.33
N ILE A 652 -6.23 -17.16 2.26
CA ILE A 652 -7.04 -17.09 1.05
C ILE A 652 -7.60 -15.68 0.85
N TYR A 653 -7.37 -15.08 -0.31
CA TYR A 653 -7.77 -13.70 -0.59
C TYR A 653 -8.14 -13.50 -2.07
N ILE A 654 -9.11 -12.62 -2.31
CA ILE A 654 -9.56 -12.28 -3.66
C ILE A 654 -8.73 -11.09 -4.16
N ARG A 655 -8.17 -11.18 -5.38
CA ARG A 655 -7.58 -10.03 -6.08
C ARG A 655 -8.41 -9.68 -7.32
N ARG A 656 -8.72 -8.39 -7.46
CA ARG A 656 -9.45 -7.81 -8.59
C ARG A 656 -8.46 -7.37 -9.67
N VAL A 657 -8.58 -7.91 -10.88
CA VAL A 657 -7.89 -7.43 -12.09
C VAL A 657 -8.94 -7.06 -13.15
N LEU A 658 -8.50 -6.46 -14.27
CA LEU A 658 -9.43 -6.00 -15.32
C LEU A 658 -10.25 -7.13 -15.97
N SER A 659 -9.77 -8.38 -15.91
CA SER A 659 -10.48 -9.56 -16.42
C SER A 659 -11.35 -10.28 -15.38
N GLY A 660 -11.44 -9.79 -14.14
CA GLY A 660 -12.33 -10.34 -13.11
C GLY A 660 -11.70 -10.48 -11.71
N GLU A 661 -12.39 -11.25 -10.87
CA GLU A 661 -11.96 -11.59 -9.51
C GLU A 661 -11.28 -12.95 -9.48
N PHE A 662 -10.09 -13.03 -8.91
CA PHE A 662 -9.32 -14.27 -8.79
C PHE A 662 -9.12 -14.62 -7.31
N VAL A 663 -9.54 -15.82 -6.92
CA VAL A 663 -9.24 -16.40 -5.61
C VAL A 663 -7.78 -16.84 -5.61
N ILE A 664 -7.01 -16.34 -4.65
CA ILE A 664 -5.59 -16.66 -4.49
C ILE A 664 -5.39 -17.26 -3.11
N ILE A 665 -4.69 -18.38 -3.08
CA ILE A 665 -4.28 -19.10 -1.88
C ILE A 665 -2.82 -18.73 -1.62
N ASN A 666 -2.40 -18.65 -0.36
CA ASN A 666 -1.00 -18.49 0.01
C ASN A 666 -0.15 -19.58 -0.70
N PRO A 667 0.77 -19.20 -1.61
CA PRO A 667 1.45 -20.15 -2.48
C PRO A 667 2.43 -21.07 -1.74
N HIS A 668 2.84 -20.68 -0.52
CA HIS A 668 3.67 -21.50 0.35
C HIS A 668 2.80 -22.59 1.02
N LEU A 669 1.67 -22.21 1.60
CA LEU A 669 0.69 -23.15 2.20
C LEU A 669 0.19 -24.15 1.16
N LEU A 670 -0.16 -23.68 -0.03
CA LEU A 670 -0.69 -24.55 -1.09
C LEU A 670 0.35 -25.61 -1.51
N ARG A 671 1.65 -25.27 -1.56
CA ARG A 671 2.72 -26.24 -1.83
C ARG A 671 2.88 -27.24 -0.69
N ASP A 672 2.84 -26.81 0.56
CA ASP A 672 2.94 -27.71 1.72
C ASP A 672 1.77 -28.70 1.81
N LEU A 673 0.54 -28.22 1.60
CA LEU A 673 -0.65 -29.08 1.58
C LEU A 673 -0.60 -30.06 0.39
N THR A 674 -0.13 -29.62 -0.78
CA THR A 674 0.05 -30.49 -1.95
C THR A 674 1.12 -31.56 -1.70
N ALA A 675 2.29 -31.17 -1.20
CA ALA A 675 3.42 -32.07 -0.93
C ALA A 675 3.13 -33.09 0.18
N ARG A 676 2.19 -32.80 1.09
CA ARG A 676 1.70 -33.75 2.11
C ARG A 676 0.47 -34.57 1.67
N GLY A 677 -0.02 -34.40 0.44
CA GLY A 677 -1.22 -35.09 -0.06
C GLY A 677 -2.53 -34.64 0.62
N LEU A 678 -2.54 -33.46 1.25
CA LEU A 678 -3.67 -32.90 1.98
C LEU A 678 -4.53 -31.95 1.13
N TRP A 679 -4.07 -31.57 -0.07
CA TRP A 679 -4.77 -30.63 -0.93
C TRP A 679 -5.88 -31.29 -1.76
N ASP A 680 -7.12 -30.89 -1.51
CA ASP A 680 -8.28 -31.24 -2.33
C ASP A 680 -9.36 -30.13 -2.29
N LYS A 681 -10.47 -30.36 -2.99
CA LYS A 681 -11.58 -29.40 -3.09
C LYS A 681 -12.32 -29.18 -1.77
N ASP A 682 -12.33 -30.16 -0.88
CA ASP A 682 -13.01 -30.01 0.39
C ASP A 682 -12.09 -29.28 1.39
N MET A 683 -10.76 -29.49 1.35
CA MET A 683 -9.74 -28.67 2.02
C MET A 683 -9.80 -27.19 1.59
N HIS A 684 -9.96 -26.91 0.28
CA HIS A 684 -10.22 -25.56 -0.22
C HIS A 684 -11.45 -24.91 0.44
N ASN A 685 -12.53 -25.68 0.57
CA ASN A 685 -13.79 -25.22 1.16
C ASN A 685 -13.71 -25.11 2.70
N GLU A 686 -12.92 -25.97 3.37
CA GLU A 686 -12.60 -25.90 4.81
C GLU A 686 -11.83 -24.60 5.12
N ILE A 687 -10.81 -24.24 4.32
CA ILE A 687 -10.06 -22.97 4.46
C ILE A 687 -10.93 -21.75 4.12
N LEU A 688 -11.74 -21.83 3.07
CA LEU A 688 -12.65 -20.74 2.69
C LEU A 688 -13.71 -20.51 3.79
N GLY A 689 -14.32 -21.57 4.31
CA GLY A 689 -15.26 -21.52 5.44
C GLY A 689 -14.65 -20.97 6.72
N ASN A 690 -13.35 -21.21 6.95
CA ASN A 690 -12.56 -20.63 8.03
C ASN A 690 -11.97 -19.24 7.70
N PHE A 691 -12.42 -18.59 6.62
CA PHE A 691 -12.00 -17.24 6.19
C PHE A 691 -10.48 -17.09 6.03
N GLY A 692 -9.80 -18.16 5.59
CA GLY A 692 -8.34 -18.21 5.40
C GLY A 692 -7.53 -18.55 6.64
N SER A 693 -8.19 -18.87 7.76
CA SER A 693 -7.54 -19.57 8.88
C SER A 693 -7.33 -21.05 8.53
N VAL A 694 -6.26 -21.61 9.07
CA VAL A 694 -5.96 -23.06 9.06
C VAL A 694 -6.09 -23.70 10.45
N GLN A 695 -6.36 -22.92 11.49
CA GLN A 695 -6.24 -23.38 12.89
C GLN A 695 -7.31 -24.43 13.23
N ASN A 696 -8.55 -24.22 12.78
CA ASN A 696 -9.70 -25.09 13.08
C ASN A 696 -9.93 -26.15 11.99
N ILE A 697 -8.86 -26.70 11.42
CA ILE A 697 -8.92 -27.73 10.38
C ILE A 697 -8.11 -28.95 10.87
N ASP A 698 -8.81 -29.98 11.34
CA ASP A 698 -8.21 -31.18 11.95
C ASP A 698 -7.22 -31.89 11.02
N ARG A 699 -7.49 -31.82 9.72
CA ARG A 699 -6.69 -32.41 8.64
C ARG A 699 -5.31 -31.75 8.47
N ILE A 700 -5.09 -30.55 8.99
CA ILE A 700 -3.84 -29.81 8.88
C ILE A 700 -2.99 -30.09 10.13
N PRO A 701 -1.76 -30.64 10.00
CA PRO A 701 -0.86 -30.84 11.13
C PRO A 701 -0.47 -29.53 11.83
N ASP A 702 -0.23 -29.60 13.14
CA ASP A 702 -0.05 -28.40 13.96
C ASP A 702 1.21 -27.59 13.63
N ASP A 703 2.24 -28.21 13.04
CA ASP A 703 3.42 -27.48 12.55
C ASP A 703 3.06 -26.52 11.41
N LEU A 704 2.15 -26.93 10.52
CA LEU A 704 1.59 -26.04 9.49
C LEU A 704 0.62 -25.02 10.08
N LYS A 705 -0.21 -25.39 11.08
CA LYS A 705 -1.10 -24.43 11.75
C LYS A 705 -0.32 -23.27 12.37
N VAL A 706 0.75 -23.57 13.11
CA VAL A 706 1.61 -22.57 13.75
C VAL A 706 2.39 -21.75 12.71
N LEU A 707 2.90 -22.37 11.63
CA LEU A 707 3.60 -21.68 10.55
C LEU A 707 2.70 -20.71 9.76
N TYR A 708 1.44 -21.10 9.51
CA TYR A 708 0.48 -20.35 8.68
C TYR A 708 -0.59 -19.57 9.47
N LYS A 709 -0.28 -19.17 10.72
CA LYS A 709 -1.09 -18.19 11.46
C LYS A 709 -1.22 -16.87 10.67
N THR A 710 -2.44 -16.39 10.54
CA THR A 710 -2.75 -15.08 9.96
C THR A 710 -2.46 -13.96 10.96
N VAL A 711 -2.36 -12.72 10.47
CA VAL A 711 -2.16 -11.52 11.31
C VAL A 711 -3.20 -11.36 12.44
N TRP A 712 -4.38 -11.97 12.30
CA TRP A 712 -5.47 -11.93 13.28
C TRP A 712 -5.29 -12.94 14.43
N GLU A 713 -4.39 -13.90 14.26
CA GLU A 713 -4.10 -15.01 15.18
C GLU A 713 -2.73 -14.83 15.85
N ILE A 714 -1.88 -13.96 15.29
CA ILE A 714 -0.60 -13.53 15.89
C ILE A 714 -0.88 -12.42 16.92
N PRO A 715 -0.39 -12.53 18.17
CA PRO A 715 -0.55 -11.48 19.17
C PRO A 715 0.11 -10.17 18.73
N GLN A 716 -0.65 -9.07 18.66
CA GLN A 716 -0.14 -7.77 18.19
C GLN A 716 1.01 -7.21 19.05
N LYS A 717 1.14 -7.67 20.30
CA LYS A 717 2.33 -7.41 21.15
C LYS A 717 3.62 -7.87 20.47
N VAL A 718 3.63 -9.02 19.82
CA VAL A 718 4.81 -9.57 19.11
C VAL A 718 5.15 -8.73 17.89
N ILE A 719 4.13 -8.27 17.15
CA ILE A 719 4.30 -7.34 16.00
C ILE A 719 4.95 -6.03 16.46
N ILE A 720 4.54 -5.49 17.61
CA ILE A 720 5.10 -4.27 18.22
C ILE A 720 6.51 -4.51 18.76
N GLU A 721 6.80 -5.65 19.40
CA GLU A 721 8.16 -6.01 19.84
C GLU A 721 9.12 -6.08 18.65
N MET A 722 8.77 -6.83 17.60
CA MET A 722 9.60 -6.93 16.39
C MET A 722 9.75 -5.59 15.66
N ALA A 723 8.79 -4.68 15.80
CA ALA A 723 8.86 -3.31 15.30
C ALA A 723 9.81 -2.42 16.12
N ALA A 724 9.87 -2.60 17.44
CA ALA A 724 10.83 -1.92 18.31
C ALA A 724 12.26 -2.46 18.11
N ASP A 725 12.42 -3.78 18.03
CA ASP A 725 13.69 -4.46 17.75
C ASP A 725 14.35 -3.92 16.48
N ARG A 726 13.59 -3.86 15.37
CA ARG A 726 14.08 -3.28 14.11
C ARG A 726 14.21 -1.75 14.15
N GLY A 727 13.44 -1.09 15.02
CA GLY A 727 13.44 0.37 15.18
C GLY A 727 14.81 0.94 15.55
N ALA A 728 15.62 0.17 16.30
CA ALA A 728 17.02 0.48 16.60
C ALA A 728 17.92 0.61 15.35
N PHE A 729 17.51 0.07 14.20
CA PHE A 729 18.24 0.12 12.93
C PHE A 729 17.47 0.89 11.83
N ILE A 730 16.45 1.68 12.23
CA ILE A 730 15.62 2.50 11.34
C ILE A 730 15.75 3.95 11.77
N ASP A 731 16.52 4.74 11.03
CA ASP A 731 16.77 6.16 11.31
C ASP A 731 15.57 7.07 10.96
N GLN A 732 14.73 6.65 10.01
CA GLN A 732 13.39 7.21 9.78
C GLN A 732 12.36 6.53 10.72
N SER A 733 11.21 6.06 10.23
CA SER A 733 10.22 5.23 10.93
C SER A 733 9.76 4.06 10.02
N GLN A 734 8.65 3.39 10.37
CA GLN A 734 8.08 2.25 9.64
C GLN A 734 6.55 2.32 9.61
N SER A 735 5.93 1.92 8.50
CA SER A 735 4.47 1.93 8.33
C SER A 735 3.80 0.75 9.07
N LEU A 736 3.63 0.86 10.39
CA LEU A 736 3.16 -0.24 11.24
C LEU A 736 1.61 -0.34 11.26
N ASN A 737 1.03 -1.19 10.41
CA ASN A 737 -0.40 -1.51 10.51
C ASN A 737 -0.71 -2.46 11.68
N ILE A 738 -1.79 -2.17 12.38
CA ILE A 738 -2.27 -2.92 13.54
C ILE A 738 -3.55 -3.68 13.17
N HIS A 739 -3.69 -4.93 13.62
CA HIS A 739 -4.82 -5.80 13.31
C HIS A 739 -5.49 -6.33 14.58
N ILE A 740 -6.71 -5.84 14.89
CA ILE A 740 -7.49 -6.30 16.05
C ILE A 740 -8.89 -6.69 15.58
N GLY A 741 -9.18 -8.00 15.58
CA GLY A 741 -10.44 -8.54 15.06
C GLY A 741 -11.68 -7.95 15.75
N VAL A 742 -11.69 -7.91 17.08
CA VAL A 742 -12.72 -7.23 17.90
C VAL A 742 -12.03 -6.15 18.74
N PRO A 743 -12.06 -4.87 18.31
CA PRO A 743 -11.45 -3.77 19.06
C PRO A 743 -12.24 -3.46 20.32
N THR A 744 -11.54 -3.10 21.39
CA THR A 744 -12.11 -2.57 22.62
C THR A 744 -11.21 -1.46 23.14
N THR A 745 -11.77 -0.52 23.92
CA THR A 745 -11.04 0.60 24.54
C THR A 745 -9.81 0.12 25.31
N GLU A 746 -9.95 -0.97 26.07
CA GLU A 746 -8.88 -1.60 26.84
C GLU A 746 -7.76 -2.15 25.95
N LYS A 747 -8.08 -2.97 24.95
CA LYS A 747 -7.09 -3.58 24.03
C LYS A 747 -6.35 -2.52 23.22
N LEU A 748 -7.06 -1.51 22.73
CA LEU A 748 -6.44 -0.39 22.01
C LEU A 748 -5.55 0.45 22.92
N SER A 749 -6.01 0.74 24.15
CA SER A 749 -5.20 1.49 25.12
C SER A 749 -3.93 0.74 25.48
N SER A 750 -4.03 -0.52 25.91
CA SER A 750 -2.87 -1.32 26.31
C SER A 750 -1.87 -1.50 25.17
N MET A 751 -2.35 -1.67 23.93
CA MET A 751 -1.52 -1.75 22.74
C MET A 751 -0.80 -0.43 22.41
N HIS A 752 -1.49 0.71 22.37
CA HIS A 752 -0.84 2.01 22.09
C HIS A 752 0.14 2.39 23.20
N PHE A 753 -0.21 2.14 24.46
CA PHE A 753 0.71 2.33 25.59
C PHE A 753 1.92 1.38 25.51
N PHE A 754 1.75 0.15 25.03
CA PHE A 754 2.87 -0.76 24.80
C PHE A 754 3.77 -0.31 23.63
N GLY A 755 3.19 0.17 22.53
CA GLY A 755 3.94 0.75 21.41
C GLY A 755 4.75 2.00 21.81
N TRP A 756 4.12 2.91 22.57
CA TRP A 756 4.80 4.07 23.16
C TRP A 756 5.92 3.66 24.12
N LYS A 757 5.64 2.81 25.13
CA LYS A 757 6.66 2.38 26.11
C LYS A 757 7.77 1.51 25.50
N SER A 758 7.53 0.87 24.35
CA SER A 758 8.57 0.21 23.53
C SER A 758 9.40 1.19 22.69
N GLY A 759 9.16 2.49 22.80
CA GLY A 759 9.91 3.54 22.13
C GLY A 759 9.60 3.69 20.63
N LEU A 760 8.50 3.15 20.11
CA LEU A 760 8.16 3.31 18.69
C LEU A 760 8.07 4.79 18.31
N LYS A 761 8.48 5.12 17.08
CA LYS A 761 8.23 6.43 16.45
C LYS A 761 6.82 6.51 15.91
N THR A 762 6.44 5.55 15.07
CA THR A 762 5.05 5.32 14.63
C THR A 762 4.49 4.15 15.43
N GLY A 763 3.54 4.42 16.33
CA GLY A 763 2.82 3.38 17.08
C GLY A 763 1.76 2.67 16.24
N MET A 764 1.16 3.38 15.28
CA MET A 764 0.16 2.84 14.38
C MET A 764 0.06 3.67 13.09
N TYR A 765 0.09 2.99 11.95
CA TYR A 765 -0.38 3.50 10.66
C TYR A 765 -1.92 3.36 10.63
N TYR A 766 -2.49 2.33 9.99
CA TYR A 766 -3.92 2.03 10.12
C TYR A 766 -4.21 1.05 11.27
N LEU A 767 -5.37 1.26 11.93
CA LEU A 767 -6.09 0.18 12.59
C LEU A 767 -6.87 -0.62 11.54
N ARG A 768 -6.73 -1.94 11.56
CA ARG A 768 -7.52 -2.90 10.79
C ARG A 768 -8.37 -3.73 11.74
N THR A 769 -9.66 -3.83 11.45
CA THR A 769 -10.65 -4.56 12.24
C THR A 769 -11.32 -5.65 11.38
N LYS A 770 -11.98 -6.63 12.00
CA LYS A 770 -12.91 -7.52 11.28
C LYS A 770 -14.33 -6.94 11.35
N PRO A 771 -15.17 -7.13 10.31
CA PRO A 771 -16.59 -6.81 10.38
C PRO A 771 -17.28 -7.54 11.55
N ALA A 772 -18.24 -6.87 12.21
CA ALA A 772 -18.94 -7.43 13.37
C ALA A 772 -19.83 -8.65 13.04
N ALA A 773 -20.16 -8.85 11.76
CA ALA A 773 -20.82 -10.04 11.24
C ALA A 773 -20.01 -10.60 10.05
N ASN A 774 -19.78 -11.91 10.04
CA ASN A 774 -19.17 -12.58 8.90
C ASN A 774 -20.13 -12.53 7.69
N PRO A 775 -19.66 -12.20 6.47
CA PRO A 775 -20.50 -12.22 5.29
C PRO A 775 -20.97 -13.65 4.97
N ILE A 776 -22.21 -13.77 4.50
CA ILE A 776 -22.79 -15.06 4.11
C ILE A 776 -22.02 -15.61 2.90
N GLN A 777 -21.29 -16.71 3.10
CA GLN A 777 -20.61 -17.40 2.01
C GLN A 777 -21.63 -18.22 1.20
N PHE A 778 -22.01 -17.71 0.04
CA PHE A 778 -22.92 -18.38 -0.90
C PHE A 778 -22.24 -19.49 -1.74
N THR A 779 -20.91 -19.56 -1.72
CA THR A 779 -20.09 -20.47 -2.55
C THR A 779 -19.70 -21.77 -1.85
N VAL A 780 -19.95 -21.90 -0.55
CA VAL A 780 -19.58 -23.09 0.24
C VAL A 780 -20.80 -23.96 0.49
N ASP A 781 -20.72 -25.21 0.04
CA ASP A 781 -21.74 -26.24 0.30
C ASP A 781 -21.71 -26.64 1.79
N LYS A 782 -22.61 -26.02 2.56
CA LYS A 782 -22.73 -26.25 4.01
C LYS A 782 -23.09 -27.69 4.37
N SER A 783 -23.73 -28.45 3.47
CA SER A 783 -24.11 -29.84 3.75
C SER A 783 -22.87 -30.74 3.95
N LYS A 784 -21.78 -30.46 3.23
CA LYS A 784 -20.51 -31.17 3.38
C LYS A 784 -19.79 -30.86 4.69
N LEU A 785 -19.89 -29.62 5.19
CA LEU A 785 -19.29 -29.21 6.46
C LEU A 785 -20.03 -29.78 7.68
N GLN A 786 -21.32 -30.10 7.55
CA GLN A 786 -22.15 -30.59 8.67
C GLN A 786 -22.09 -32.13 8.86
N ASN A 787 -21.61 -32.89 7.88
CA ASN A 787 -21.62 -34.36 7.89
C ASN A 787 -20.50 -35.01 8.77
N ARG A 788 -20.15 -34.41 9.91
CA ARG A 788 -19.25 -35.01 10.92
C ARG A 788 -19.85 -35.15 12.32
N ASP A 789 -20.86 -34.36 12.68
CA ASP A 789 -21.44 -34.36 14.05
C ASP A 789 -22.57 -35.40 14.26
N SER A 790 -22.86 -36.25 13.26
CA SER A 790 -24.09 -37.06 13.19
C SER A 790 -23.89 -38.57 13.33
N VAL A 791 -23.02 -39.03 14.24
CA VAL A 791 -22.89 -40.46 14.60
C VAL A 791 -22.90 -40.70 16.11
N SER A 792 -24.06 -40.57 16.75
CA SER A 792 -24.41 -41.34 17.95
C SER A 792 -25.91 -41.31 18.30
N ASN A 793 -26.47 -42.48 18.60
CA ASN A 793 -27.77 -42.79 19.25
C ASN A 793 -29.10 -42.40 18.54
N PRO A 794 -29.97 -43.39 18.23
CA PRO A 794 -31.34 -43.17 17.73
C PRO A 794 -32.43 -43.36 18.80
N SER A 795 -33.55 -42.62 18.72
CA SER A 795 -34.82 -42.96 19.41
C SER A 795 -36.06 -42.21 18.85
N SER A 796 -37.12 -42.97 18.51
CA SER A 796 -38.56 -42.59 18.46
C SER A 796 -39.06 -41.44 17.54
N VAL A 797 -40.30 -41.60 17.05
CA VAL A 797 -40.98 -40.75 16.05
C VAL A 797 -42.42 -40.45 16.49
N SER A 798 -42.93 -39.23 16.23
CA SER A 798 -44.38 -38.98 16.09
C SER A 798 -44.68 -37.67 15.32
N THR A 799 -45.33 -37.79 14.15
CA THR A 799 -45.98 -36.74 13.32
C THR A 799 -47.51 -36.73 13.60
N PRO A 800 -48.38 -35.87 12.98
CA PRO A 800 -48.25 -34.95 11.82
C PRO A 800 -48.60 -33.47 12.19
N THR A 801 -49.14 -32.52 11.40
CA THR A 801 -49.90 -32.50 10.11
C THR A 801 -49.84 -31.13 9.38
N ASP A 802 -50.55 -31.06 8.25
CA ASP A 802 -50.72 -30.02 7.21
C ASP A 802 -51.24 -28.60 7.57
N SER A 803 -50.63 -27.60 6.89
CA SER A 803 -51.21 -26.64 5.90
C SER A 803 -52.49 -25.79 6.17
N PRO A 804 -52.71 -24.65 5.45
CA PRO A 804 -51.80 -23.60 4.96
C PRO A 804 -52.30 -22.14 5.23
N ILE A 805 -51.61 -21.13 4.69
CA ILE A 805 -51.77 -19.69 4.99
C ILE A 805 -52.84 -18.97 4.11
N GLN A 806 -53.51 -17.95 4.68
CA GLN A 806 -54.14 -16.83 3.94
C GLN A 806 -53.74 -15.46 4.52
N SER A 807 -53.85 -14.39 3.71
CA SER A 807 -53.36 -13.04 4.01
C SER A 807 -54.47 -11.96 3.95
N PRO A 808 -54.53 -11.01 4.91
CA PRO A 808 -55.41 -9.83 4.84
C PRO A 808 -54.72 -8.56 4.32
N THR A 809 -55.53 -7.55 3.95
CA THR A 809 -55.13 -6.28 3.33
C THR A 809 -55.04 -5.09 4.30
N LYS A 810 -54.61 -3.92 3.80
CA LYS A 810 -54.52 -2.64 4.52
C LYS A 810 -55.89 -1.97 4.74
N ASP A 811 -55.98 -1.04 5.71
CA ASP A 811 -56.17 0.39 5.41
C ASP A 811 -55.97 1.32 6.65
N VAL A 812 -56.28 2.62 6.51
CA VAL A 812 -55.51 3.79 7.03
C VAL A 812 -56.22 4.54 8.18
N VAL A 813 -55.47 5.29 9.04
CA VAL A 813 -55.70 6.72 9.49
C VAL A 813 -55.04 7.11 10.84
N ASN A 814 -54.55 8.36 10.91
CA ASN A 814 -54.04 9.19 12.04
C ASN A 814 -52.77 8.76 12.80
N ASP A 815 -51.79 9.70 12.87
CA ASP A 815 -50.43 9.43 13.41
C ASP A 815 -49.77 10.60 14.19
N ASP A 816 -50.33 11.82 14.20
CA ASP A 816 -49.63 13.00 14.77
C ASP A 816 -49.60 13.08 16.31
N GLU A 817 -50.61 12.58 17.03
CA GLU A 817 -50.61 12.62 18.51
C GLU A 817 -49.55 11.69 19.14
N LYS A 818 -49.24 10.55 18.50
CA LYS A 818 -48.17 9.63 18.94
C LYS A 818 -46.79 10.30 18.91
N ARG A 819 -46.57 11.20 17.95
CA ARG A 819 -45.25 11.77 17.66
C ARG A 819 -44.72 12.66 18.79
N ASN A 820 -45.61 13.42 19.43
CA ASN A 820 -45.25 14.28 20.56
C ASN A 820 -45.00 13.49 21.85
N GLN A 821 -45.77 12.43 22.12
CA GLN A 821 -45.58 11.58 23.30
C GLN A 821 -44.25 10.79 23.22
N LEU A 822 -43.95 10.20 22.05
CA LEU A 822 -42.68 9.49 21.83
C LEU A 822 -41.45 10.38 22.03
N THR A 823 -41.54 11.67 21.68
CA THR A 823 -40.41 12.59 21.76
C THR A 823 -40.01 12.92 23.21
N GLN A 824 -40.98 13.08 24.13
CA GLN A 824 -40.66 13.28 25.56
C GLN A 824 -40.16 12.00 26.23
N GLN A 825 -40.61 10.82 25.78
CA GLN A 825 -40.18 9.55 26.35
C GLN A 825 -38.77 9.12 25.88
N ALA A 826 -38.37 9.52 24.67
CA ALA A 826 -37.01 9.30 24.15
C ALA A 826 -35.92 9.94 25.03
N SER A 827 -36.12 11.18 25.48
CA SER A 827 -35.15 11.92 26.30
C SER A 827 -34.87 11.27 27.65
N LYS A 828 -35.81 10.49 28.21
CA LYS A 828 -35.65 9.79 29.50
C LYS A 828 -35.02 8.40 29.39
N ASN A 829 -34.91 7.85 28.18
CA ASN A 829 -34.33 6.53 27.94
C ASN A 829 -32.82 6.58 27.64
N LEU A 830 -32.22 7.77 27.53
CA LEU A 830 -30.80 7.92 27.19
C LEU A 830 -29.88 7.59 28.38
N GLU A 831 -30.30 7.90 29.61
CA GLU A 831 -29.53 7.60 30.84
C GLU A 831 -29.53 6.09 31.18
N THR A 832 -30.59 5.37 30.80
CA THR A 832 -30.73 3.92 31.04
C THR A 832 -30.09 3.04 29.96
N MET A 833 -29.65 3.60 28.82
CA MET A 833 -28.98 2.83 27.76
C MET A 833 -27.57 2.34 28.09
N LEU A 834 -27.03 2.66 29.28
CA LEU A 834 -25.75 2.13 29.78
C LEU A 834 -25.82 0.68 30.31
N ALA A 835 -26.98 0.01 30.25
CA ALA A 835 -27.18 -1.35 30.75
C ALA A 835 -27.62 -2.38 29.69
N CYS A 836 -26.71 -3.31 29.35
CA CYS A 836 -26.93 -4.66 28.80
C CYS A 836 -27.96 -4.93 27.66
N SER A 837 -27.42 -5.07 26.45
CA SER A 837 -27.35 -6.33 25.67
C SER A 837 -28.62 -7.15 25.28
N ARG A 838 -28.69 -7.49 23.99
CA ARG A 838 -29.48 -8.57 23.33
C ARG A 838 -31.02 -8.49 23.36
N LYS A 839 -31.60 -8.07 22.22
CA LYS A 839 -32.36 -8.96 21.30
C LYS A 839 -32.67 -8.28 19.95
N ASN A 840 -32.86 -9.10 18.93
CA ASN A 840 -33.35 -8.83 17.57
C ASN A 840 -32.77 -7.61 16.82
N GLY A 841 -32.00 -7.87 15.75
CA GLY A 841 -31.60 -6.83 14.79
C GLY A 841 -32.03 -7.20 13.37
N GLU A 842 -32.79 -6.32 12.71
CA GLU A 842 -33.12 -6.44 11.29
C GLU A 842 -33.56 -5.07 10.70
N ALA A 843 -32.62 -4.10 10.58
CA ALA A 843 -32.88 -2.80 9.95
C ALA A 843 -31.60 -1.97 9.63
N CYS A 844 -30.71 -2.43 8.73
CA CYS A 844 -29.75 -1.51 8.10
C CYS A 844 -29.17 -2.03 6.77
N THR A 845 -29.67 -1.52 5.64
CA THR A 845 -29.22 -1.86 4.28
C THR A 845 -28.61 -0.65 3.56
N ALA A 846 -27.32 -0.36 3.79
CA ALA A 846 -26.51 0.54 2.93
C ALA A 846 -25.00 0.46 3.26
N CYS A 847 -24.25 -0.41 2.57
CA CYS A 847 -22.77 -0.36 2.53
C CYS A 847 -22.24 -1.09 1.28
N SER A 848 -22.00 -0.35 0.20
CA SER A 848 -21.33 -0.88 -1.00
C SER A 848 -20.65 0.25 -1.79
N SER A 849 -19.43 0.63 -1.37
CA SER A 849 -18.42 1.41 -2.10
C SER A 849 -17.06 1.09 -1.48
#